data_AF-A0AAV8VZ01-F1
#
_entry.id   AF-A0AAV8VZ01-F1
#
_cell.length_a   1.000
_cell.length_b   1.000
_cell.length_c   1.000
_cell.angle_alpha   90.00
_cell.angle_beta   90.00
_cell.angle_gamma   90.00
#
_symmetry.space_group_name_H-M   'P 1'
#
loop_
_entity.id
_entity.type
_entity.pdbx_description
1 polymer ?
#
loop_
_entity_poly.entity_id
_entity_poly.type
_entity_poly.pdbx_seq_one_letter_code
_entity_poly.pdbx_strand_id
1 'polypeptide(L)'
;MSTGQMAPTANSVAASGAALLPQVLEKIFATLIYTPEGQSISNRSRAIKNVRRHAASLMVKIGFKYPLLLLPVFDQIRATVENLSRPDGPAHLSSMEKVTLQEALLLISNHFGDYDRQSNFVGEILREVNTRFLEIINAGACRGAAEFISFVGLDKPPVPSNVEDICGHNRSNLVFCVNLILGAVKRCSWPDDPERATRGGFVVSLTESGNPVCRNPAAPHVVPLLPHLMSLIKIFNELFTPDAQNLIHDSYKGCLTMQETEKSNLLGLIGHALSDNGDTQVVQSPLERMQRFLTGLHESCYHLVGSLGPSLGRDLYNIPDLGLAIINSVLSYLQYVPDYRIRPIIRVFLKPFIYSCPAPYYEMVLLPIMAHLTPIILSRLHTKWQQVIEFRNREAQEDNGDTQEVLEDILTRVLTREYLDLLKVALVGGSLTPESNSETMETEDHSMDSPPPHTRSNMTTEVISDLGLILLRSEKTCQSIVLTVLGALSWIDSNASLKATYLTGPIVRQLVLDNSLNGEMAAHIMAAVLNALTLHGQHEANQGLSLTLGAQIYELLRPSFLEVLAVMQQIPGVNPVDLQKLDERISGGTSKGNKIEKVKKDLFKKLTGNLIGRSVGQLFKKEVKIHDLPRIVIPKKTNQKDIIPDLKNVFIYERSTPYSGPNNVKYLGVHLDRTITWGHHIAETIRKAQNSSIRFSAESRLNLRNKLLLIKSIIQPQLIYASTAWGHACKTHLKRIQAVENIALRTAVSAPWFVRNRDLHRNLEWTPVQEVIKAKAAKVTTRIKKTTADREATLTSEHALPADKSLYLHLDSAPGSDQGYWRGRTLKSARVAIP
;
A
#
# COMPACT_ATOMS: atom_id res chain seq x y z
N MET A 1 -8.55 18.09 -46.30
CA MET A 1 -7.21 18.09 -46.92
C MET A 1 -6.57 19.45 -46.69
N SER A 2 -5.44 19.50 -45.99
CA SER A 2 -4.37 20.50 -46.14
C SER A 2 -3.13 19.87 -45.50
N THR A 3 -2.21 19.44 -46.37
CA THR A 3 -0.99 18.71 -46.04
C THR A 3 0.12 19.70 -45.70
N GLY A 4 0.31 19.99 -44.42
CA GLY A 4 1.52 20.62 -43.89
C GLY A 4 2.48 19.55 -43.38
N GLN A 5 3.29 18.97 -44.27
CA GLN A 5 4.44 18.16 -43.87
C GLN A 5 5.50 19.08 -43.24
N MET A 6 5.54 19.14 -41.91
CA MET A 6 6.80 19.44 -41.23
C MET A 6 7.57 18.13 -41.10
N ALA A 7 8.62 17.98 -41.91
CA ALA A 7 9.62 16.95 -41.71
C ALA A 7 10.20 17.09 -40.29
N PRO A 8 10.27 16.01 -39.49
CA PRO A 8 10.84 16.10 -38.16
C PRO A 8 12.34 16.41 -38.29
N THR A 9 12.76 17.53 -37.70
CA THR A 9 14.17 17.85 -37.51
C THR A 9 14.87 16.67 -36.83
N ALA A 10 15.94 16.15 -37.45
CA ALA A 10 16.60 14.89 -37.13
C ALA A 10 17.21 14.75 -35.72
N ASN A 11 17.02 15.73 -34.82
CA ASN A 11 17.57 15.76 -33.46
C ASN A 11 16.50 16.01 -32.37
N SER A 12 15.29 15.47 -32.53
CA SER A 12 14.30 15.47 -31.44
C SER A 12 14.35 14.15 -30.65
N VAL A 13 14.13 14.22 -29.32
CA VAL A 13 14.03 13.04 -28.44
C VAL A 13 12.99 12.03 -28.97
N ALA A 14 11.91 12.51 -29.60
CA ALA A 14 10.88 11.69 -30.22
C ALA A 14 11.39 10.86 -31.42
N ALA A 15 12.28 11.43 -32.25
CA ALA A 15 12.91 10.71 -33.36
C ALA A 15 13.85 9.60 -32.85
N SER A 16 14.60 9.86 -31.78
CA SER A 16 15.45 8.84 -31.13
C SER A 16 14.65 7.73 -30.45
N GLY A 17 13.49 8.06 -29.84
CA GLY A 17 12.59 7.08 -29.22
C GLY A 17 11.94 6.14 -30.24
N ALA A 18 11.52 6.67 -31.40
CA ALA A 18 10.98 5.86 -32.48
C ALA A 18 12.03 4.90 -33.08
N ALA A 19 13.29 5.31 -33.18
CA ALA A 19 14.38 4.46 -33.67
C ALA A 19 14.72 3.29 -32.73
N LEU A 20 14.56 3.47 -31.42
CA LEU A 20 14.84 2.43 -30.42
C LEU A 20 13.66 1.48 -30.19
N LEU A 21 12.44 1.89 -30.53
CA LEU A 21 11.22 1.13 -30.26
C LEU A 21 11.28 -0.33 -30.74
N PRO A 22 11.73 -0.64 -31.98
CA PRO A 22 11.81 -2.03 -32.44
C PRO A 22 12.71 -2.89 -31.56
N GLN A 23 13.88 -2.38 -31.15
CA GLN A 23 14.83 -3.11 -30.29
C GLN A 23 14.26 -3.37 -28.89
N VAL A 24 13.50 -2.39 -28.36
CA VAL A 24 12.81 -2.54 -27.07
C VAL A 24 11.74 -3.62 -27.16
N LEU A 25 10.88 -3.58 -28.19
CA LEU A 25 9.83 -4.57 -28.40
C LEU A 25 10.42 -5.98 -28.61
N GLU A 26 11.48 -6.09 -29.42
CA GLU A 26 12.20 -7.35 -29.64
C GLU A 26 12.71 -7.93 -28.32
N LYS A 27 13.35 -7.12 -27.47
CA LYS A 27 13.86 -7.59 -26.17
C LYS A 27 12.73 -8.09 -25.25
N ILE A 28 11.59 -7.39 -25.25
CA ILE A 28 10.42 -7.77 -24.45
C ILE A 28 9.86 -9.11 -24.94
N PHE A 29 9.59 -9.23 -26.24
CA PHE A 29 9.02 -10.45 -26.80
C PHE A 29 9.98 -11.64 -26.76
N ALA A 30 11.28 -11.42 -26.95
CA ALA A 30 12.30 -12.47 -26.77
C ALA A 30 12.32 -13.00 -25.34
N THR A 31 12.11 -12.14 -24.34
CA THR A 31 12.02 -12.54 -22.93
C THR A 31 10.79 -13.42 -22.67
N LEU A 32 9.69 -13.19 -23.39
CA LEU A 32 8.46 -14.01 -23.33
C LEU A 32 8.57 -15.35 -24.05
N ILE A 33 9.55 -15.53 -24.94
CA ILE A 33 9.80 -16.81 -25.62
C ILE A 33 10.82 -17.64 -24.83
N TYR A 34 11.73 -16.98 -24.11
CA TYR A 34 12.81 -17.63 -23.39
C TYR A 34 12.35 -18.78 -22.48
N THR A 35 12.87 -19.97 -22.77
CA THR A 35 12.70 -21.20 -22.00
C THR A 35 14.04 -21.95 -21.99
N PRO A 36 14.74 -22.05 -20.84
CA PRO A 36 16.00 -22.79 -20.76
C PRO A 36 15.80 -24.30 -20.88
N GLU A 37 16.86 -25.01 -21.27
CA GLU A 37 16.85 -26.46 -21.48
C GLU A 37 16.36 -27.23 -20.24
N GLY A 38 15.52 -28.25 -20.45
CA GLY A 38 14.92 -29.06 -19.38
C GLY A 38 13.71 -28.42 -18.67
N GLN A 39 13.34 -27.18 -19.00
CA GLN A 39 12.15 -26.52 -18.44
C GLN A 39 10.97 -26.47 -19.43
N SER A 40 9.77 -26.74 -18.95
CA SER A 40 8.48 -26.66 -19.63
C SER A 40 7.52 -25.79 -18.81
N ILE A 41 6.35 -25.42 -19.35
CA ILE A 41 5.33 -24.60 -18.65
C ILE A 41 5.08 -25.10 -17.21
N SER A 42 5.02 -26.42 -17.02
CA SER A 42 4.66 -27.04 -15.75
C SER A 42 5.78 -26.96 -14.69
N ASN A 43 7.04 -26.97 -15.09
CA ASN A 43 8.18 -27.04 -14.16
C ASN A 43 9.09 -25.77 -14.16
N ARG A 44 8.75 -24.70 -14.91
CA ARG A 44 9.56 -23.46 -14.95
C ARG A 44 9.84 -22.90 -13.55
N SER A 45 11.08 -22.46 -13.33
CA SER A 45 11.50 -21.87 -12.05
C SER A 45 10.75 -20.58 -11.71
N ARG A 46 10.67 -20.24 -10.42
CA ARG A 46 10.02 -19.00 -9.96
C ARG A 46 10.69 -17.75 -10.54
N ALA A 47 12.02 -17.75 -10.68
CA ALA A 47 12.77 -16.66 -11.28
C ALA A 47 12.35 -16.42 -12.75
N ILE A 48 12.24 -17.49 -13.55
CA ILE A 48 11.83 -17.38 -14.96
C ILE A 48 10.38 -16.89 -15.06
N LYS A 49 9.46 -17.45 -14.26
CA LYS A 49 8.07 -16.97 -14.18
C LYS A 49 8.00 -15.48 -13.85
N ASN A 50 8.83 -15.00 -12.92
CA ASN A 50 8.89 -13.59 -12.54
C ASN A 50 9.40 -12.70 -13.68
N VAL A 51 10.47 -13.09 -14.37
CA VAL A 51 11.06 -12.32 -15.48
C VAL A 51 10.08 -12.21 -16.64
N ARG A 52 9.42 -13.31 -17.02
CA ARG A 52 8.42 -13.31 -18.10
C ARG A 52 7.19 -12.46 -17.75
N ARG A 53 6.70 -12.58 -16.51
CA ARG A 53 5.63 -11.71 -16.00
C ARG A 53 6.02 -10.23 -16.04
N HIS A 54 7.28 -9.92 -15.71
CA HIS A 54 7.79 -8.55 -15.80
C HIS A 54 7.82 -8.05 -17.25
N ALA A 55 8.21 -8.89 -18.22
CA ALA A 55 8.18 -8.55 -19.64
C ALA A 55 6.76 -8.24 -20.14
N ALA A 56 5.78 -9.10 -19.81
CA ALA A 56 4.38 -8.83 -20.15
C ALA A 56 3.86 -7.54 -19.49
N SER A 57 4.16 -7.33 -18.20
CA SER A 57 3.78 -6.11 -17.48
C SER A 57 4.44 -4.85 -18.05
N LEU A 58 5.65 -4.96 -18.61
CA LEU A 58 6.32 -3.86 -19.28
C LEU A 58 5.56 -3.42 -20.54
N MET A 59 4.95 -4.34 -21.29
CA MET A 59 4.07 -3.96 -22.41
C MET A 59 2.87 -3.13 -21.96
N VAL A 60 2.23 -3.51 -20.84
CA VAL A 60 1.14 -2.71 -20.23
C VAL A 60 1.64 -1.32 -19.85
N LYS A 61 2.84 -1.23 -19.23
CA LYS A 61 3.42 0.04 -18.80
C LYS A 61 3.76 0.97 -19.97
N ILE A 62 4.31 0.45 -21.07
CA ILE A 62 4.60 1.23 -22.28
C ILE A 62 3.30 1.58 -23.00
N GLY A 63 2.35 0.64 -23.09
CA GLY A 63 1.00 0.87 -23.61
C GLY A 63 0.27 2.02 -22.92
N PHE A 64 0.39 2.10 -21.60
CA PHE A 64 -0.20 3.19 -20.81
C PHE A 64 0.56 4.51 -20.94
N LYS A 65 1.90 4.51 -20.82
CA LYS A 65 2.70 5.75 -20.77
C LYS A 65 3.02 6.35 -22.14
N TYR A 66 3.19 5.51 -23.17
CA TYR A 66 3.62 5.93 -24.51
C TYR A 66 2.75 5.34 -25.64
N PRO A 67 1.41 5.41 -25.56
CA PRO A 67 0.52 4.79 -26.54
C PRO A 67 0.69 5.35 -27.96
N LEU A 68 0.93 6.65 -28.10
CA LEU A 68 1.13 7.30 -29.40
C LEU A 68 2.40 6.83 -30.12
N LEU A 69 3.40 6.34 -29.39
CA LEU A 69 4.61 5.75 -29.96
C LEU A 69 4.33 4.34 -30.51
N LEU A 70 3.41 3.60 -29.89
CA LEU A 70 3.04 2.24 -30.28
C LEU A 70 1.97 2.19 -31.36
N LEU A 71 1.11 3.22 -31.45
CA LEU A 71 -0.02 3.26 -32.36
C LEU A 71 0.36 3.02 -33.85
N PRO A 72 1.45 3.58 -34.40
CA PRO A 72 1.84 3.32 -35.79
C PRO A 72 2.26 1.87 -36.08
N VAL A 73 2.67 1.12 -35.05
CA VAL A 73 3.10 -0.28 -35.16
C VAL A 73 2.12 -1.24 -34.47
N PHE A 74 0.90 -0.76 -34.16
CA PHE A 74 -0.10 -1.51 -33.39
C PHE A 74 -0.43 -2.86 -34.03
N ASP A 75 -0.65 -2.90 -35.34
CA ASP A 75 -1.02 -4.15 -36.03
C ASP A 75 0.11 -5.20 -35.97
N GLN A 76 1.38 -4.76 -35.98
CA GLN A 76 2.54 -5.65 -35.81
C GLN A 76 2.62 -6.21 -34.38
N ILE A 77 2.38 -5.35 -33.38
CA ILE A 77 2.31 -5.75 -31.97
C ILE A 77 1.17 -6.75 -31.77
N ARG A 78 -0.02 -6.45 -32.30
CA ARG A 78 -1.20 -7.31 -32.27
C ARG A 78 -0.90 -8.68 -32.88
N ALA A 79 -0.40 -8.73 -34.11
CA ALA A 79 -0.05 -9.99 -34.79
C ALA A 79 0.98 -10.80 -34.00
N THR A 80 1.97 -10.14 -33.39
CA THR A 80 2.96 -10.80 -32.53
C THR A 80 2.29 -11.39 -31.28
N VAL A 81 1.44 -10.63 -30.58
CA VAL A 81 0.73 -11.11 -29.39
C VAL A 81 -0.22 -12.27 -29.74
N GLU A 82 -0.92 -12.20 -30.86
CA GLU A 82 -1.79 -13.27 -31.35
C GLU A 82 -0.96 -14.54 -31.62
N ASN A 83 0.16 -14.43 -32.34
CA ASN A 83 1.05 -15.57 -32.60
C ASN A 83 1.60 -16.19 -31.31
N LEU A 84 2.00 -15.38 -30.33
CA LEU A 84 2.47 -15.87 -29.03
C LEU A 84 1.36 -16.51 -28.18
N SER A 85 0.12 -16.08 -28.36
CA SER A 85 -1.04 -16.51 -27.57
C SER A 85 -1.65 -17.83 -28.05
N ARG A 86 -1.35 -18.24 -29.28
CA ARG A 86 -1.81 -19.52 -29.84
C ARG A 86 -1.38 -20.71 -28.96
N PRO A 87 -2.19 -21.78 -28.88
CA PRO A 87 -1.83 -22.99 -28.11
C PRO A 87 -0.52 -23.63 -28.58
N ASP A 88 -0.29 -23.63 -29.89
CA ASP A 88 0.92 -24.09 -30.60
C ASP A 88 1.99 -22.99 -30.75
N GLY A 89 1.80 -21.84 -30.08
CA GLY A 89 2.68 -20.69 -30.19
C GLY A 89 4.05 -20.90 -29.52
N PRO A 90 5.10 -20.20 -29.99
CA PRO A 90 6.48 -20.45 -29.58
C PRO A 90 6.78 -20.09 -28.12
N ALA A 91 5.95 -19.24 -27.49
CA ALA A 91 6.18 -18.77 -26.13
C ALA A 91 5.52 -19.63 -25.04
N HIS A 92 4.54 -20.46 -25.42
CA HIS A 92 3.78 -21.27 -24.46
C HIS A 92 3.34 -20.45 -23.23
N LEU A 93 2.60 -19.38 -23.50
CA LEU A 93 2.22 -18.38 -22.49
C LEU A 93 1.28 -18.96 -21.43
N SER A 94 1.50 -18.58 -20.17
CA SER A 94 0.53 -18.82 -19.10
C SER A 94 -0.72 -17.94 -19.28
N SER A 95 -1.85 -18.33 -18.68
CA SER A 95 -3.10 -17.57 -18.75
C SER A 95 -2.93 -16.10 -18.33
N MET A 96 -2.16 -15.84 -17.27
CA MET A 96 -1.89 -14.48 -16.80
C MET A 96 -0.99 -13.69 -17.75
N GLU A 97 0.01 -14.31 -18.38
CA GLU A 97 0.83 -13.65 -19.41
C GLU A 97 -0.03 -13.26 -20.61
N LYS A 98 -0.93 -14.15 -21.06
CA LYS A 98 -1.89 -13.85 -22.13
C LYS A 98 -2.79 -12.68 -21.77
N VAL A 99 -3.45 -12.71 -20.61
CA VAL A 99 -4.30 -11.60 -20.13
C VAL A 99 -3.52 -10.29 -20.08
N THR A 100 -2.29 -10.30 -19.55
CA THR A 100 -1.47 -9.09 -19.43
C THR A 100 -1.11 -8.49 -20.79
N LEU A 101 -0.81 -9.33 -21.80
CA LEU A 101 -0.56 -8.85 -23.16
C LEU A 101 -1.83 -8.30 -23.82
N GLN A 102 -2.98 -8.94 -23.59
CA GLN A 102 -4.27 -8.43 -24.07
C GLN A 102 -4.62 -7.09 -23.40
N GLU A 103 -4.36 -6.91 -22.10
CA GLU A 103 -4.48 -5.61 -21.43
C GLU A 103 -3.63 -4.53 -22.09
N ALA A 104 -2.42 -4.86 -22.54
CA ALA A 104 -1.56 -3.91 -23.24
C ALA A 104 -2.18 -3.48 -24.59
N LEU A 105 -2.76 -4.42 -25.34
CA LEU A 105 -3.46 -4.10 -26.59
C LEU A 105 -4.69 -3.21 -26.35
N LEU A 106 -5.47 -3.49 -25.30
CA LEU A 106 -6.64 -2.70 -24.92
C LEU A 106 -6.24 -1.27 -24.48
N LEU A 107 -5.10 -1.11 -23.82
CA LEU A 107 -4.58 0.22 -23.48
C LEU A 107 -4.18 1.03 -24.72
N ILE A 108 -3.52 0.40 -25.68
CA ILE A 108 -3.12 1.08 -26.92
C ILE A 108 -4.35 1.44 -27.75
N SER A 109 -5.38 0.58 -27.76
CA SER A 109 -6.61 0.81 -28.55
C SER A 109 -7.42 2.02 -28.06
N ASN A 110 -7.29 2.45 -26.80
CA ASN A 110 -7.87 3.71 -26.30
C ASN A 110 -7.45 4.93 -27.14
N HIS A 111 -6.32 4.84 -27.85
CA HIS A 111 -5.79 5.92 -28.68
C HIS A 111 -6.22 5.87 -30.14
N PHE A 112 -7.10 4.94 -30.53
CA PHE A 112 -7.74 4.96 -31.86
C PHE A 112 -8.54 6.25 -32.07
N GLY A 113 -9.13 6.80 -31.00
CA GLY A 113 -9.94 8.02 -31.07
C GLY A 113 -11.25 7.85 -31.81
N ASP A 114 -11.72 6.61 -31.97
CA ASP A 114 -12.95 6.23 -32.66
C ASP A 114 -13.64 5.10 -31.88
N TYR A 115 -14.88 5.34 -31.45
CA TYR A 115 -15.63 4.43 -30.59
C TYR A 115 -15.90 3.09 -31.28
N ASP A 116 -16.37 3.10 -32.52
CA ASP A 116 -16.79 1.87 -33.22
C ASP A 116 -15.58 0.98 -33.52
N ARG A 117 -14.47 1.57 -33.98
CA ARG A 117 -13.21 0.86 -34.18
C ARG A 117 -12.70 0.23 -32.89
N GLN A 118 -12.73 0.99 -31.79
CA GLN A 118 -12.28 0.47 -30.49
C GLN A 118 -13.22 -0.61 -29.97
N SER A 119 -14.53 -0.41 -30.02
CA SER A 119 -15.51 -1.38 -29.52
C SER A 119 -15.48 -2.69 -30.32
N ASN A 120 -15.32 -2.62 -31.64
CA ASN A 120 -15.13 -3.81 -32.47
C ASN A 120 -13.87 -4.59 -32.08
N PHE A 121 -12.76 -3.88 -31.87
CA PHE A 121 -11.52 -4.51 -31.41
C PHE A 121 -11.64 -5.15 -30.02
N VAL A 122 -12.32 -4.48 -29.08
CA VAL A 122 -12.61 -5.06 -27.75
C VAL A 122 -13.47 -6.32 -27.90
N GLY A 123 -14.46 -6.30 -28.79
CA GLY A 123 -15.28 -7.47 -29.12
C GLY A 123 -14.46 -8.63 -29.68
N GLU A 124 -13.49 -8.36 -30.56
CA GLU A 124 -12.57 -9.38 -31.10
C GLU A 124 -11.75 -10.06 -30.00
N ILE A 125 -11.20 -9.27 -29.05
CA ILE A 125 -10.43 -9.80 -27.90
C ILE A 125 -11.33 -10.63 -26.98
N LEU A 126 -12.53 -10.13 -26.66
CA LEU A 126 -13.42 -10.78 -25.70
C LEU A 126 -14.20 -11.97 -26.29
N ARG A 127 -14.28 -12.12 -27.61
CA ARG A 127 -15.07 -13.17 -28.27
C ARG A 127 -14.77 -14.58 -27.74
N GLU A 128 -13.50 -14.98 -27.70
CA GLU A 128 -13.09 -16.31 -27.22
C GLU A 128 -13.49 -16.52 -25.76
N VAL A 129 -13.32 -15.48 -24.92
CA VAL A 129 -13.66 -15.54 -23.50
C VAL A 129 -15.16 -15.55 -23.27
N ASN A 130 -15.93 -14.79 -24.04
CA ASN A 130 -17.39 -14.77 -23.93
C ASN A 130 -17.97 -16.15 -24.26
N THR A 131 -17.50 -16.79 -25.34
CA THR A 131 -17.91 -18.16 -25.68
C THR A 131 -17.55 -19.15 -24.59
N ARG A 132 -16.29 -19.16 -24.13
CA ARG A 132 -15.84 -20.07 -23.07
C ARG A 132 -16.55 -19.85 -21.74
N PHE A 133 -16.82 -18.60 -21.38
CA PHE A 133 -17.52 -18.28 -20.14
C PHE A 133 -18.97 -18.75 -20.19
N LEU A 134 -19.65 -18.60 -21.33
CA LEU A 134 -20.99 -19.15 -21.54
C LEU A 134 -21.02 -20.68 -21.50
N GLU A 135 -19.98 -21.37 -22.00
CA GLU A 135 -19.84 -22.83 -21.84
C GLU A 135 -19.72 -23.23 -20.36
N ILE A 136 -18.93 -22.49 -19.58
CA ILE A 136 -18.80 -22.70 -18.12
C ILE A 136 -20.16 -22.50 -17.42
N ILE A 137 -20.91 -21.48 -17.81
CA ILE A 137 -22.24 -21.20 -17.27
C ILE A 137 -23.21 -22.34 -17.61
N ASN A 138 -23.21 -22.80 -18.86
CA ASN A 138 -24.06 -23.89 -19.33
C ASN A 138 -23.71 -25.22 -18.65
N ALA A 139 -22.44 -25.43 -18.29
CA ALA A 139 -21.97 -26.55 -17.48
C ALA A 139 -22.45 -26.49 -16.00
N GLY A 140 -23.11 -25.42 -15.59
CA GLY A 140 -23.75 -25.29 -14.28
C GLY A 140 -22.91 -24.59 -13.22
N ALA A 141 -21.69 -24.12 -13.54
CA ALA A 141 -20.76 -23.55 -12.57
C ALA A 141 -21.28 -22.29 -11.85
N CYS A 142 -22.28 -21.61 -12.40
CA CYS A 142 -22.88 -20.40 -11.85
C CYS A 142 -24.32 -20.59 -11.32
N ARG A 143 -24.76 -21.84 -11.07
CA ARG A 143 -26.12 -22.15 -10.57
C ARG A 143 -26.26 -22.06 -9.05
N GLY A 144 -25.25 -22.52 -8.31
CA GLY A 144 -25.22 -22.55 -6.84
C GLY A 144 -23.88 -23.05 -6.32
N ALA A 145 -23.70 -22.98 -4.99
CA ALA A 145 -22.46 -23.41 -4.36
C ALA A 145 -22.16 -24.91 -4.58
N ALA A 146 -23.17 -25.78 -4.55
CA ALA A 146 -22.98 -27.22 -4.74
C ALA A 146 -22.44 -27.56 -6.15
N GLU A 147 -23.05 -27.00 -7.19
CA GLU A 147 -22.60 -27.20 -8.57
C GLU A 147 -21.21 -26.61 -8.81
N PHE A 148 -20.93 -25.43 -8.25
CA PHE A 148 -19.60 -24.83 -8.33
C PHE A 148 -18.54 -25.71 -7.64
N ILE A 149 -18.82 -26.21 -6.43
CA ILE A 149 -17.94 -27.11 -5.68
C ILE A 149 -17.58 -28.33 -6.52
N SER A 150 -18.57 -28.97 -7.16
CA SER A 150 -18.32 -30.14 -8.01
C SER A 150 -17.58 -29.80 -9.30
N PHE A 151 -17.91 -28.64 -9.90
CA PHE A 151 -17.27 -28.15 -11.12
C PHE A 151 -15.77 -27.88 -10.95
N VAL A 152 -15.38 -27.29 -9.80
CA VAL A 152 -13.98 -27.00 -9.48
C VAL A 152 -13.28 -28.15 -8.76
N GLY A 153 -13.98 -29.22 -8.40
CA GLY A 153 -13.46 -30.43 -7.76
C GLY A 153 -13.11 -30.25 -6.28
N LEU A 154 -13.88 -29.46 -5.54
CA LEU A 154 -13.76 -29.32 -4.08
C LEU A 154 -14.40 -30.48 -3.31
N ASP A 155 -15.29 -31.24 -3.94
CA ASP A 155 -15.97 -32.44 -3.42
C ASP A 155 -15.17 -33.75 -3.64
N LYS A 156 -14.00 -33.67 -4.28
CA LYS A 156 -13.16 -34.82 -4.66
C LYS A 156 -11.79 -34.77 -3.99
N PRO A 157 -11.12 -35.91 -3.79
CA PRO A 157 -9.74 -35.92 -3.31
C PRO A 157 -8.79 -35.26 -4.34
N PRO A 158 -7.62 -34.75 -3.88
CA PRO A 158 -6.60 -34.18 -4.78
C PRO A 158 -6.16 -35.15 -5.87
N VAL A 159 -6.17 -34.67 -7.12
CA VAL A 159 -5.69 -35.45 -8.28
C VAL A 159 -4.16 -35.54 -8.24
N PRO A 160 -3.58 -36.76 -8.30
CA PRO A 160 -2.13 -36.97 -8.42
C PRO A 160 -1.54 -36.32 -9.69
N SER A 161 -0.28 -35.86 -9.63
CA SER A 161 0.36 -35.13 -10.73
C SER A 161 0.52 -35.91 -12.05
N ASN A 162 0.33 -37.22 -12.04
CA ASN A 162 0.42 -38.12 -13.19
C ASN A 162 -0.93 -38.39 -13.87
N VAL A 163 -2.03 -37.81 -13.38
CA VAL A 163 -3.38 -37.98 -13.92
C VAL A 163 -3.89 -36.64 -14.46
N GLU A 164 -4.63 -36.68 -15.56
CA GLU A 164 -5.25 -35.49 -16.14
C GLU A 164 -6.30 -34.90 -15.18
N ASP A 165 -6.07 -33.65 -14.76
CA ASP A 165 -6.97 -32.94 -13.86
C ASP A 165 -7.99 -32.10 -14.65
N ILE A 166 -9.13 -32.70 -14.98
CA ILE A 166 -10.25 -32.03 -15.69
C ILE A 166 -10.72 -30.79 -14.90
N CYS A 167 -10.87 -30.94 -13.58
CA CYS A 167 -11.27 -29.82 -12.70
C CYS A 167 -10.19 -28.73 -12.67
N GLY A 168 -8.91 -29.09 -12.84
CA GLY A 168 -7.81 -28.15 -13.03
C GLY A 168 -7.98 -27.27 -14.25
N HIS A 169 -8.43 -27.83 -15.38
CA HIS A 169 -8.75 -27.06 -16.58
C HIS A 169 -9.92 -26.10 -16.35
N ASN A 170 -10.99 -26.57 -15.68
CA ASN A 170 -12.13 -25.74 -15.30
C ASN A 170 -11.71 -24.52 -14.47
N ARG A 171 -10.88 -24.74 -13.44
CA ARG A 171 -10.34 -23.67 -12.59
C ARG A 171 -9.50 -22.67 -13.40
N SER A 172 -8.62 -23.17 -14.27
CA SER A 172 -7.79 -22.32 -15.14
C SER A 172 -8.63 -21.47 -16.10
N ASN A 173 -9.67 -22.06 -16.69
CA ASN A 173 -10.57 -21.37 -17.62
C ASN A 173 -11.38 -20.28 -16.91
N LEU A 174 -11.90 -20.53 -15.71
CA LEU A 174 -12.57 -19.52 -14.88
C LEU A 174 -11.66 -18.33 -14.59
N VAL A 175 -10.43 -18.59 -14.13
CA VAL A 175 -9.44 -17.54 -13.83
C VAL A 175 -9.13 -16.74 -15.09
N PHE A 176 -8.90 -17.40 -16.22
CA PHE A 176 -8.63 -16.73 -17.49
C PHE A 176 -9.78 -15.83 -17.93
N CYS A 177 -11.02 -16.34 -17.93
CA CYS A 177 -12.19 -15.59 -18.39
C CYS A 177 -12.43 -14.35 -17.51
N VAL A 178 -12.49 -14.54 -16.18
CA VAL A 178 -12.75 -13.43 -15.25
C VAL A 178 -11.64 -12.38 -15.32
N ASN A 179 -10.37 -12.78 -15.42
CA ASN A 179 -9.27 -11.82 -15.49
C ASN A 179 -9.20 -11.06 -16.82
N LEU A 180 -9.56 -11.68 -17.95
CA LEU A 180 -9.60 -10.94 -19.22
C LEU A 180 -10.77 -9.94 -19.26
N ILE A 181 -11.95 -10.32 -18.78
CA ILE A 181 -13.10 -9.42 -18.65
C ILE A 181 -12.73 -8.26 -17.69
N LEU A 182 -12.10 -8.56 -16.56
CA LEU A 182 -11.57 -7.58 -15.63
C LEU A 182 -10.60 -6.62 -16.32
N GLY A 183 -9.66 -7.15 -17.11
CA GLY A 183 -8.72 -6.38 -17.91
C GLY A 183 -9.43 -5.42 -18.87
N ALA A 184 -10.44 -5.89 -19.60
CA ALA A 184 -11.24 -5.04 -20.48
C ALA A 184 -11.95 -3.91 -19.73
N VAL A 185 -12.63 -4.22 -18.62
CA VAL A 185 -13.29 -3.19 -17.78
C VAL A 185 -12.28 -2.18 -17.24
N LYS A 186 -11.11 -2.62 -16.77
CA LYS A 186 -10.12 -1.74 -16.15
C LYS A 186 -9.32 -0.90 -17.15
N ARG A 187 -9.15 -1.37 -18.38
CA ARG A 187 -8.24 -0.76 -19.36
C ARG A 187 -8.95 0.03 -20.43
N CYS A 188 -10.16 -0.34 -20.83
CA CYS A 188 -10.89 0.39 -21.86
C CYS A 188 -11.42 1.70 -21.30
N SER A 189 -11.07 2.80 -21.97
CA SER A 189 -11.56 4.14 -21.63
C SER A 189 -11.84 4.95 -22.88
N TRP A 190 -12.68 5.97 -22.74
CA TRP A 190 -12.81 7.04 -23.72
C TRP A 190 -11.65 8.06 -23.56
N PRO A 191 -11.44 8.95 -24.55
CA PRO A 191 -10.44 10.01 -24.43
C PRO A 191 -10.78 11.03 -23.33
N ASP A 192 -9.76 11.49 -22.59
CA ASP A 192 -9.92 12.54 -21.57
C ASP A 192 -10.27 13.91 -22.17
N ASP A 193 -9.83 14.17 -23.41
CA ASP A 193 -10.15 15.40 -24.13
C ASP A 193 -11.60 15.39 -24.64
N PRO A 194 -12.48 16.29 -24.16
CA PRO A 194 -13.91 16.28 -24.50
C PRO A 194 -14.19 16.44 -25.99
N GLU A 195 -13.36 17.20 -26.71
CA GLU A 195 -13.51 17.36 -28.15
C GLU A 195 -13.18 16.08 -28.91
N ARG A 196 -12.08 15.40 -28.55
CA ARG A 196 -11.74 14.08 -29.11
C ARG A 196 -12.79 13.04 -28.77
N ALA A 197 -13.33 13.03 -27.55
CA ALA A 197 -14.42 12.13 -27.18
C ALA A 197 -15.68 12.39 -28.03
N THR A 198 -16.01 13.65 -28.27
CA THR A 198 -17.16 14.04 -29.10
C THR A 198 -16.95 13.64 -30.56
N ARG A 199 -15.82 14.02 -31.17
CA ARG A 199 -15.49 13.68 -32.57
C ARG A 199 -15.37 12.17 -32.79
N GLY A 200 -14.90 11.43 -31.79
CA GLY A 200 -14.75 9.98 -31.83
C GLY A 200 -16.03 9.19 -31.53
N GLY A 201 -17.18 9.86 -31.29
CA GLY A 201 -18.45 9.19 -31.05
C GLY A 201 -18.59 8.54 -29.67
N PHE A 202 -17.83 8.99 -28.67
CA PHE A 202 -17.91 8.50 -27.29
C PHE A 202 -18.98 9.21 -26.46
N VAL A 203 -19.33 10.46 -26.78
CA VAL A 203 -20.33 11.24 -26.04
C VAL A 203 -21.73 10.88 -26.54
N VAL A 204 -22.59 10.39 -25.65
CA VAL A 204 -23.98 9.99 -25.97
C VAL A 204 -25.02 11.02 -25.57
N SER A 205 -24.71 11.87 -24.59
CA SER A 205 -25.63 12.91 -24.09
C SER A 205 -24.87 13.92 -23.24
N LEU A 206 -25.54 15.00 -22.83
CA LEU A 206 -25.04 15.96 -21.85
C LEU A 206 -25.88 15.86 -20.57
N THR A 207 -25.27 16.10 -19.42
CA THR A 207 -26.00 16.30 -18.16
C THR A 207 -26.76 17.63 -18.18
N GLU A 208 -27.66 17.86 -17.22
CA GLU A 208 -28.34 19.16 -17.05
C GLU A 208 -27.36 20.33 -16.85
N SER A 209 -26.22 20.04 -16.21
CA SER A 209 -25.09 20.96 -16.04
C SER A 209 -24.19 21.11 -17.28
N GLY A 210 -24.51 20.44 -18.39
CA GLY A 210 -23.78 20.50 -19.65
C GLY A 210 -22.52 19.62 -19.73
N ASN A 211 -22.29 18.72 -18.77
CA ASN A 211 -21.13 17.83 -18.79
C ASN A 211 -21.35 16.65 -19.77
N PRO A 212 -20.32 16.23 -20.52
CA PRO A 212 -20.43 15.11 -21.44
C PRO A 212 -20.63 13.79 -20.69
N VAL A 213 -21.60 13.01 -21.15
CA VAL A 213 -21.83 11.63 -20.71
C VAL A 213 -21.26 10.71 -21.77
N CYS A 214 -20.19 10.01 -21.43
CA CYS A 214 -19.51 9.09 -22.34
C CYS A 214 -20.00 7.65 -22.17
N ARG A 215 -19.93 6.88 -23.27
CA ARG A 215 -20.12 5.41 -23.29
C ARG A 215 -18.78 4.68 -23.35
N ASN A 216 -18.68 3.52 -22.71
CA ASN A 216 -17.46 2.72 -22.72
C ASN A 216 -17.46 1.69 -23.88
N PRO A 217 -16.39 1.59 -24.68
CA PRO A 217 -16.27 0.60 -25.75
C PRO A 217 -16.40 -0.87 -25.30
N ALA A 218 -16.10 -1.17 -24.04
CA ALA A 218 -16.25 -2.50 -23.45
C ALA A 218 -17.68 -2.80 -22.98
N ALA A 219 -18.54 -1.79 -22.77
CA ALA A 219 -19.88 -1.97 -22.22
C ALA A 219 -20.73 -2.99 -23.02
N PRO A 220 -20.82 -2.93 -24.37
CA PRO A 220 -21.66 -3.85 -25.14
C PRO A 220 -21.26 -5.32 -24.98
N HIS A 221 -19.99 -5.59 -24.67
CA HIS A 221 -19.42 -6.93 -24.59
C HIS A 221 -19.42 -7.49 -23.16
N VAL A 222 -19.42 -6.62 -22.15
CA VAL A 222 -19.36 -6.99 -20.73
C VAL A 222 -20.73 -6.97 -20.06
N VAL A 223 -21.58 -6.00 -20.38
CA VAL A 223 -22.93 -5.86 -19.76
C VAL A 223 -23.75 -7.16 -19.86
N PRO A 224 -23.79 -7.87 -21.00
CA PRO A 224 -24.52 -9.14 -21.11
C PRO A 224 -24.02 -10.24 -20.16
N LEU A 225 -22.78 -10.16 -19.69
CA LEU A 225 -22.18 -11.15 -18.78
C LEU A 225 -22.39 -10.82 -17.30
N LEU A 226 -22.83 -9.59 -16.98
CA LEU A 226 -22.98 -9.13 -15.59
C LEU A 226 -23.88 -10.02 -14.73
N PRO A 227 -25.04 -10.52 -15.19
CA PRO A 227 -25.87 -11.42 -14.38
C PRO A 227 -25.12 -12.68 -13.95
N HIS A 228 -24.28 -13.24 -14.83
CA HIS A 228 -23.49 -14.44 -14.55
C HIS A 228 -22.31 -14.15 -13.63
N LEU A 229 -21.63 -13.01 -13.82
CA LEU A 229 -20.54 -12.56 -12.94
C LEU A 229 -21.06 -12.27 -11.52
N MET A 230 -22.24 -11.66 -11.41
CA MET A 230 -22.93 -11.45 -10.13
C MET A 230 -23.34 -12.79 -9.49
N SER A 231 -23.81 -13.77 -10.27
CA SER A 231 -24.10 -15.12 -9.76
C SER A 231 -22.84 -15.81 -9.22
N LEU A 232 -21.71 -15.68 -9.91
CA LEU A 232 -20.43 -16.22 -9.42
C LEU A 232 -20.02 -15.57 -8.07
N ILE A 233 -20.21 -14.26 -7.91
CA ILE A 233 -19.94 -13.58 -6.62
C ILE A 233 -20.90 -14.06 -5.53
N LYS A 234 -22.19 -14.23 -5.85
CA LYS A 234 -23.17 -14.80 -4.94
C LYS A 234 -22.70 -16.16 -4.41
N ILE A 235 -22.23 -17.03 -5.30
CA ILE A 235 -21.69 -18.34 -4.94
C ILE A 235 -20.48 -18.20 -4.02
N PHE A 236 -19.56 -17.26 -4.31
CA PHE A 236 -18.42 -17.03 -3.42
C PHE A 236 -18.82 -16.63 -1.99
N ASN A 237 -19.89 -15.86 -1.83
CA ASN A 237 -20.42 -15.55 -0.51
C ASN A 237 -21.13 -16.76 0.12
N GLU A 238 -21.88 -17.52 -0.69
CA GLU A 238 -22.59 -18.74 -0.28
C GLU A 238 -21.63 -19.85 0.19
N LEU A 239 -20.42 -19.93 -0.36
CA LEU A 239 -19.38 -20.90 0.07
C LEU A 239 -19.05 -20.78 1.57
N PHE A 240 -19.28 -19.63 2.20
CA PHE A 240 -19.07 -19.44 3.63
C PHE A 240 -20.22 -19.96 4.50
N THR A 241 -21.36 -20.36 3.91
CA THR A 241 -22.46 -20.99 4.66
C THR A 241 -22.05 -22.38 5.18
N PRO A 242 -22.59 -22.83 6.34
CA PRO A 242 -22.31 -24.17 6.85
C PRO A 242 -22.67 -25.28 5.85
N ASP A 243 -23.80 -25.14 5.14
CA ASP A 243 -24.28 -26.13 4.19
C ASP A 243 -23.30 -26.32 3.02
N ALA A 244 -22.78 -25.23 2.44
CA ALA A 244 -21.79 -25.31 1.39
C ALA A 244 -20.45 -25.89 1.88
N GLN A 245 -20.01 -25.52 3.10
CA GLN A 245 -18.76 -26.03 3.66
C GLN A 245 -18.80 -27.55 3.94
N ASN A 246 -19.98 -28.09 4.28
CA ASN A 246 -20.17 -29.52 4.50
C ASN A 246 -20.02 -30.37 3.23
N LEU A 247 -20.11 -29.77 2.05
CA LEU A 247 -19.91 -30.44 0.76
C LEU A 247 -18.42 -30.53 0.36
N ILE A 248 -17.53 -29.82 1.07
CA ILE A 248 -16.10 -29.79 0.76
C ILE A 248 -15.43 -31.06 1.30
N HIS A 249 -14.69 -31.74 0.44
CA HIS A 249 -13.94 -32.94 0.80
C HIS A 249 -12.91 -32.66 1.90
N ASP A 250 -12.68 -33.63 2.80
CA ASP A 250 -11.82 -33.47 3.98
C ASP A 250 -10.40 -32.98 3.65
N SER A 251 -9.84 -33.38 2.50
CA SER A 251 -8.52 -32.93 2.03
C SER A 251 -8.42 -31.43 1.74
N TYR A 252 -9.55 -30.75 1.56
CA TYR A 252 -9.63 -29.31 1.32
C TYR A 252 -10.26 -28.56 2.49
N LYS A 253 -10.48 -29.20 3.65
CA LYS A 253 -10.95 -28.49 4.85
C LYS A 253 -10.01 -27.34 5.20
N GLY A 254 -10.60 -26.17 5.43
CA GLY A 254 -9.86 -24.93 5.67
C GLY A 254 -9.45 -24.16 4.42
N CYS A 255 -9.80 -24.59 3.20
CA CYS A 255 -9.46 -23.90 1.95
C CYS A 255 -10.02 -22.48 1.84
N LEU A 256 -11.08 -22.17 2.60
CA LEU A 256 -11.68 -20.84 2.67
C LEU A 256 -11.05 -19.94 3.73
N THR A 257 -10.21 -20.47 4.63
CA THR A 257 -9.58 -19.70 5.71
C THR A 257 -8.58 -18.68 5.18
N MET A 258 -8.18 -17.72 6.02
CA MET A 258 -7.14 -16.73 5.66
C MET A 258 -5.81 -17.44 5.36
N GLN A 259 -5.10 -17.00 4.31
CA GLN A 259 -3.80 -17.56 3.95
C GLN A 259 -2.76 -17.23 5.02
N GLU A 260 -1.81 -18.15 5.25
CA GLU A 260 -0.79 -17.97 6.29
C GLU A 260 0.12 -16.74 6.04
N THR A 261 0.35 -16.43 4.76
CA THR A 261 1.06 -15.23 4.34
C THR A 261 0.32 -13.95 4.70
N GLU A 262 -1.02 -13.95 4.59
CA GLU A 262 -1.85 -12.81 4.96
C GLU A 262 -1.91 -12.64 6.47
N LYS A 263 -2.07 -13.74 7.22
CA LYS A 263 -2.00 -13.75 8.70
C LYS A 263 -0.68 -13.18 9.19
N SER A 264 0.43 -13.67 8.65
CA SER A 264 1.78 -13.20 8.97
C SER A 264 1.96 -11.71 8.66
N ASN A 265 1.40 -11.22 7.56
CA ASN A 265 1.44 -9.81 7.21
C ASN A 265 0.64 -8.94 8.18
N LEU A 266 -0.57 -9.37 8.56
CA LEU A 266 -1.41 -8.65 9.54
C LEU A 266 -0.79 -8.60 10.93
N LEU A 267 -0.14 -9.70 11.35
CA LEU A 267 0.60 -9.76 12.62
C LEU A 267 1.95 -9.04 12.58
N GLY A 268 2.35 -8.48 11.43
CA GLY A 268 3.64 -7.79 11.28
C GLY A 268 4.86 -8.71 11.37
N LEU A 269 4.69 -10.02 11.20
CA LEU A 269 5.74 -11.06 11.28
C LEU A 269 6.62 -11.14 10.01
N ILE A 270 6.65 -10.08 9.21
CA ILE A 270 7.36 -10.03 7.93
C ILE A 270 8.86 -10.16 8.16
N GLY A 271 9.45 -11.34 7.88
CA GLY A 271 10.91 -11.50 7.92
C GLY A 271 11.54 -12.90 7.87
N HIS A 272 10.81 -14.01 8.02
CA HIS A 272 11.46 -15.33 8.18
C HIS A 272 11.32 -16.35 7.04
N ALA A 273 10.59 -16.07 5.96
CA ALA A 273 10.34 -17.07 4.90
C ALA A 273 11.22 -16.96 3.64
N LEU A 274 12.14 -16.00 3.57
CA LEU A 274 13.13 -15.95 2.50
C LEU A 274 14.53 -16.07 3.11
N SER A 275 14.78 -17.21 3.74
CA SER A 275 16.14 -17.73 3.74
C SER A 275 16.57 -17.90 2.29
N ASP A 276 17.83 -17.60 2.08
CA ASP A 276 18.65 -17.61 0.87
C ASP A 276 18.71 -19.00 0.18
N ASN A 277 17.56 -19.60 -0.12
CA ASN A 277 17.48 -20.81 -0.92
C ASN A 277 17.10 -20.42 -2.35
N GLY A 278 18.13 -20.11 -3.13
CA GLY A 278 18.07 -20.42 -4.56
C GLY A 278 17.60 -21.86 -4.74
N ASP A 279 16.66 -22.06 -5.65
CA ASP A 279 16.32 -23.34 -6.28
C ASP A 279 15.46 -24.38 -5.55
N THR A 280 15.01 -24.21 -4.31
CA THR A 280 13.98 -25.13 -3.78
C THR A 280 12.58 -24.71 -4.25
N GLN A 281 12.02 -25.42 -5.24
CA GLN A 281 10.58 -25.33 -5.53
C GLN A 281 9.83 -25.66 -4.23
N VAL A 282 9.20 -24.66 -3.61
CA VAL A 282 8.25 -24.92 -2.52
C VAL A 282 7.10 -25.69 -3.15
N VAL A 283 7.07 -27.01 -2.95
CA VAL A 283 5.99 -27.88 -3.41
C VAL A 283 4.75 -27.47 -2.63
N GLN A 284 3.86 -26.73 -3.28
CA GLN A 284 2.62 -26.27 -2.67
C GLN A 284 1.70 -27.46 -2.46
N SER A 285 1.13 -27.57 -1.26
CA SER A 285 0.13 -28.60 -0.99
C SER A 285 -1.12 -28.41 -1.88
N PRO A 286 -1.87 -29.46 -2.20
CA PRO A 286 -3.13 -29.33 -2.93
C PRO A 286 -4.12 -28.34 -2.27
N LEU A 287 -4.19 -28.35 -0.94
CA LEU A 287 -4.98 -27.40 -0.15
C LEU A 287 -4.56 -25.95 -0.42
N GLU A 288 -3.26 -25.65 -0.34
CA GLU A 288 -2.77 -24.29 -0.59
C GLU A 288 -3.02 -23.84 -2.03
N ARG A 289 -2.90 -24.73 -3.02
CA ARG A 289 -3.22 -24.41 -4.42
C ARG A 289 -4.69 -24.05 -4.58
N MET A 290 -5.58 -24.81 -3.94
CA MET A 290 -7.01 -24.55 -3.95
C MET A 290 -7.35 -23.24 -3.23
N GLN A 291 -6.77 -23.00 -2.06
CA GLN A 291 -6.93 -21.75 -1.31
C GLN A 291 -6.47 -20.53 -2.12
N ARG A 292 -5.32 -20.61 -2.82
CA ARG A 292 -4.84 -19.54 -3.71
C ARG A 292 -5.78 -19.32 -4.90
N PHE A 293 -6.30 -20.39 -5.49
CA PHE A 293 -7.29 -20.31 -6.57
C PHE A 293 -8.57 -19.60 -6.11
N LEU A 294 -9.17 -20.04 -5.00
CA LEU A 294 -10.40 -19.45 -4.47
C LEU A 294 -10.19 -17.99 -4.06
N THR A 295 -9.10 -17.69 -3.35
CA THR A 295 -8.76 -16.30 -2.98
C THR A 295 -8.58 -15.43 -4.22
N GLY A 296 -7.75 -15.85 -5.17
CA GLY A 296 -7.43 -15.04 -6.35
C GLY A 296 -8.64 -14.83 -7.26
N LEU A 297 -9.50 -15.85 -7.43
CA LEU A 297 -10.71 -15.72 -8.24
C LEU A 297 -11.74 -14.81 -7.54
N HIS A 298 -11.93 -14.96 -6.23
CA HIS A 298 -12.78 -14.07 -5.43
C HIS A 298 -12.31 -12.61 -5.54
N GLU A 299 -11.02 -12.34 -5.34
CA GLU A 299 -10.45 -11.00 -5.50
C GLU A 299 -10.65 -10.43 -6.91
N SER A 300 -10.43 -11.26 -7.94
CA SER A 300 -10.64 -10.86 -9.34
C SER A 300 -12.10 -10.44 -9.59
N CYS A 301 -13.06 -11.18 -9.03
CA CYS A 301 -14.48 -10.85 -9.16
C CYS A 301 -14.83 -9.51 -8.49
N TYR A 302 -14.35 -9.26 -7.27
CA TYR A 302 -14.60 -8.00 -6.57
C TYR A 302 -13.86 -6.80 -7.18
N HIS A 303 -12.65 -7.00 -7.71
CA HIS A 303 -11.98 -5.99 -8.53
C HIS A 303 -12.75 -5.69 -9.81
N LEU A 304 -13.41 -6.69 -10.40
CA LEU A 304 -14.22 -6.51 -11.61
C LEU A 304 -15.42 -5.63 -11.29
N VAL A 305 -16.25 -6.02 -10.32
CA VAL A 305 -17.44 -5.22 -9.96
C VAL A 305 -17.08 -3.84 -9.43
N GLY A 306 -15.96 -3.71 -8.72
CA GLY A 306 -15.44 -2.42 -8.26
C GLY A 306 -14.98 -1.49 -9.38
N SER A 307 -14.58 -2.04 -10.52
CA SER A 307 -14.17 -1.26 -11.70
C SER A 307 -15.34 -0.89 -12.61
N LEU A 308 -16.50 -1.54 -12.47
CA LEU A 308 -17.67 -1.30 -13.34
C LEU A 308 -18.18 0.14 -13.23
N GLY A 309 -18.31 0.68 -12.01
CA GLY A 309 -18.82 2.04 -11.79
C GLY A 309 -17.97 3.10 -12.50
N PRO A 310 -16.66 3.21 -12.19
CA PRO A 310 -15.76 4.15 -12.86
C PRO A 310 -15.62 3.94 -14.36
N SER A 311 -15.75 2.69 -14.84
CA SER A 311 -15.48 2.34 -16.24
C SER A 311 -16.70 2.46 -17.15
N LEU A 312 -17.81 1.82 -16.79
CA LEU A 312 -19.01 1.76 -17.63
C LEU A 312 -19.94 2.96 -17.37
N GLY A 313 -19.83 3.62 -16.22
CA GLY A 313 -20.60 4.81 -15.89
C GLY A 313 -22.10 4.61 -16.10
N ARG A 314 -22.72 5.47 -16.91
CA ARG A 314 -24.16 5.46 -17.17
C ARG A 314 -24.66 4.10 -17.67
N ASP A 315 -23.91 3.41 -18.53
CA ASP A 315 -24.36 2.12 -19.10
C ASP A 315 -24.59 1.06 -18.02
N LEU A 316 -23.85 1.13 -16.90
CA LEU A 316 -24.07 0.28 -15.73
C LEU A 316 -25.27 0.76 -14.92
N TYR A 317 -25.27 2.01 -14.45
CA TYR A 317 -26.29 2.49 -13.50
C TYR A 317 -27.69 2.56 -14.11
N ASN A 318 -27.79 2.60 -15.43
CA ASN A 318 -29.06 2.57 -16.16
C ASN A 318 -29.65 1.16 -16.32
N ILE A 319 -28.97 0.11 -15.85
CA ILE A 319 -29.52 -1.25 -15.83
C ILE A 319 -30.71 -1.30 -14.87
N PRO A 320 -31.90 -1.78 -15.32
CA PRO A 320 -33.07 -1.92 -14.47
C PRO A 320 -32.77 -2.79 -13.24
N ASP A 321 -33.30 -2.38 -12.09
CA ASP A 321 -33.17 -3.11 -10.82
C ASP A 321 -31.73 -3.41 -10.38
N LEU A 322 -30.74 -2.65 -10.87
CA LEU A 322 -29.33 -2.86 -10.53
C LEU A 322 -29.08 -2.91 -9.01
N GLY A 323 -29.71 -2.00 -8.25
CA GLY A 323 -29.59 -1.96 -6.79
C GLY A 323 -30.05 -3.28 -6.15
N LEU A 324 -31.20 -3.81 -6.59
CA LEU A 324 -31.73 -5.08 -6.11
C LEU A 324 -30.87 -6.27 -6.56
N ALA A 325 -30.38 -6.25 -7.80
CA ALA A 325 -29.47 -7.27 -8.31
C ALA A 325 -28.19 -7.34 -7.46
N ILE A 326 -27.58 -6.21 -7.11
CA ILE A 326 -26.40 -6.14 -6.23
C ILE A 326 -26.71 -6.69 -4.84
N ILE A 327 -27.84 -6.34 -4.25
CA ILE A 327 -28.28 -6.84 -2.93
C ILE A 327 -28.41 -8.37 -2.97
N ASN A 328 -29.11 -8.90 -3.97
CA ASN A 328 -29.41 -10.32 -4.09
C ASN A 328 -28.23 -11.18 -4.58
N SER A 329 -27.10 -10.55 -4.95
CA SER A 329 -25.91 -11.23 -5.42
C SER A 329 -24.67 -10.84 -4.63
N VAL A 330 -24.06 -9.70 -4.94
CA VAL A 330 -22.79 -9.22 -4.38
C VAL A 330 -22.85 -9.05 -2.85
N LEU A 331 -24.01 -8.66 -2.31
CA LEU A 331 -24.21 -8.46 -0.88
C LEU A 331 -25.04 -9.56 -0.22
N SER A 332 -25.26 -10.68 -0.91
CA SER A 332 -25.93 -11.84 -0.32
C SER A 332 -25.01 -12.57 0.67
N TYR A 333 -25.61 -13.23 1.67
CA TYR A 333 -24.93 -14.06 2.68
C TYR A 333 -23.85 -13.35 3.51
N LEU A 334 -23.83 -12.01 3.56
CA LEU A 334 -22.81 -11.24 4.28
C LEU A 334 -22.68 -11.58 5.77
N GLN A 335 -23.72 -12.15 6.40
CA GLN A 335 -23.65 -12.62 7.78
C GLN A 335 -22.66 -13.78 7.98
N TYR A 336 -22.42 -14.59 6.95
CA TYR A 336 -21.48 -15.72 7.00
C TYR A 336 -20.07 -15.35 6.52
N VAL A 337 -19.94 -14.29 5.72
CA VAL A 337 -18.65 -13.87 5.16
C VAL A 337 -17.74 -13.31 6.26
N PRO A 338 -16.47 -13.74 6.36
CA PRO A 338 -15.56 -13.29 7.41
C PRO A 338 -14.98 -11.89 7.14
N ASP A 339 -14.50 -11.20 8.18
CA ASP A 339 -14.08 -9.79 8.11
C ASP A 339 -12.97 -9.53 7.08
N TYR A 340 -12.01 -10.46 6.94
CA TYR A 340 -10.94 -10.34 5.95
C TYR A 340 -11.44 -10.41 4.50
N ARG A 341 -12.65 -10.93 4.26
CA ARG A 341 -13.32 -10.90 2.95
C ARG A 341 -14.24 -9.68 2.81
N ILE A 342 -14.96 -9.28 3.86
CA ILE A 342 -15.81 -8.07 3.83
C ILE A 342 -14.99 -6.80 3.57
N ARG A 343 -13.79 -6.71 4.13
CA ARG A 343 -12.90 -5.55 3.94
C ARG A 343 -12.68 -5.22 2.45
N PRO A 344 -12.24 -6.16 1.59
CA PRO A 344 -12.22 -5.96 0.14
C PRO A 344 -13.57 -5.58 -0.48
N ILE A 345 -14.70 -6.14 -0.04
CA ILE A 345 -16.02 -5.77 -0.57
C ILE A 345 -16.28 -4.27 -0.35
N ILE A 346 -15.99 -3.76 0.84
CA ILE A 346 -16.14 -2.35 1.19
C ILE A 346 -15.17 -1.48 0.38
N ARG A 347 -13.88 -1.82 0.44
CA ARG A 347 -12.81 -0.98 -0.10
C ARG A 347 -12.72 -1.02 -1.63
N VAL A 348 -12.79 -2.21 -2.21
CA VAL A 348 -12.51 -2.46 -3.62
C VAL A 348 -13.77 -2.33 -4.46
N PHE A 349 -14.94 -2.72 -3.92
CA PHE A 349 -16.20 -2.63 -4.65
C PHE A 349 -17.04 -1.40 -4.24
N LEU A 350 -17.54 -1.37 -3.00
CA LEU A 350 -18.55 -0.38 -2.60
C LEU A 350 -18.03 1.05 -2.67
N LYS A 351 -16.80 1.31 -2.25
CA LYS A 351 -16.21 2.65 -2.26
C LYS A 351 -16.13 3.27 -3.66
N PRO A 352 -15.50 2.65 -4.68
CA PRO A 352 -15.50 3.18 -6.04
C PRO A 352 -16.88 3.16 -6.71
N PHE A 353 -17.73 2.16 -6.38
CA PHE A 353 -19.09 2.08 -6.92
C PHE A 353 -19.99 3.23 -6.42
N ILE A 354 -19.91 3.61 -5.15
CA ILE A 354 -20.66 4.76 -4.61
C ILE A 354 -20.10 6.07 -5.19
N TYR A 355 -18.77 6.21 -5.20
CA TYR A 355 -18.11 7.43 -5.68
C TYR A 355 -18.43 7.74 -7.14
N SER A 356 -18.53 6.71 -7.99
CA SER A 356 -18.71 6.89 -9.44
C SER A 356 -20.18 7.00 -9.86
N CYS A 357 -21.12 6.89 -8.92
CA CYS A 357 -22.55 6.91 -9.21
C CYS A 357 -23.01 8.35 -9.53
N PRO A 358 -23.67 8.57 -10.69
CA PRO A 358 -24.26 9.87 -10.99
C PRO A 358 -25.48 10.17 -10.11
N ALA A 359 -25.70 11.44 -9.78
CA ALA A 359 -26.78 11.88 -8.87
C ALA A 359 -28.19 11.35 -9.20
N PRO A 360 -28.63 11.25 -10.47
CA PRO A 360 -29.95 10.69 -10.80
C PRO A 360 -30.17 9.24 -10.32
N TYR A 361 -29.09 8.50 -10.04
CA TYR A 361 -29.15 7.10 -9.64
C TYR A 361 -29.02 6.89 -8.12
N TYR A 362 -28.89 7.95 -7.32
CA TYR A 362 -28.72 7.84 -5.86
C TYR A 362 -29.90 7.16 -5.17
N GLU A 363 -31.12 7.60 -5.43
CA GLU A 363 -32.30 7.01 -4.78
C GLU A 363 -32.63 5.61 -5.28
N MET A 364 -32.46 5.35 -6.59
CA MET A 364 -32.86 4.07 -7.19
C MET A 364 -31.80 2.96 -7.04
N VAL A 365 -30.50 3.31 -6.98
CA VAL A 365 -29.41 2.32 -6.85
C VAL A 365 -28.77 2.36 -5.47
N LEU A 366 -28.26 3.51 -5.04
CA LEU A 366 -27.42 3.56 -3.83
C LEU A 366 -28.21 3.48 -2.53
N LEU A 367 -29.37 4.15 -2.44
CA LEU A 367 -30.17 4.14 -1.22
C LEU A 367 -30.62 2.71 -0.82
N PRO A 368 -31.16 1.85 -1.71
CA PRO A 368 -31.47 0.47 -1.38
C PRO A 368 -30.23 -0.33 -0.91
N ILE A 369 -29.09 -0.16 -1.59
CA ILE A 369 -27.83 -0.83 -1.23
C ILE A 369 -27.39 -0.42 0.18
N MET A 370 -27.41 0.87 0.49
CA MET A 370 -27.01 1.40 1.80
C MET A 370 -28.01 1.02 2.90
N ALA A 371 -29.31 0.98 2.59
CA ALA A 371 -30.35 0.52 3.50
C ALA A 371 -30.20 -0.96 3.87
N HIS A 372 -29.72 -1.79 2.93
CA HIS A 372 -29.39 -3.19 3.22
C HIS A 372 -28.07 -3.34 4.00
N LEU A 373 -27.03 -2.60 3.60
CA LEU A 373 -25.68 -2.75 4.13
C LEU A 373 -25.50 -2.18 5.55
N THR A 374 -26.01 -0.97 5.78
CA THR A 374 -25.70 -0.20 7.01
C THR A 374 -26.13 -0.90 8.30
N PRO A 375 -27.30 -1.56 8.40
CA PRO A 375 -27.68 -2.28 9.62
C PRO A 375 -26.84 -3.53 9.87
N ILE A 376 -26.47 -4.25 8.80
CA ILE A 376 -25.63 -5.46 8.87
C ILE A 376 -24.25 -5.11 9.43
N ILE A 377 -23.62 -4.05 8.89
CA ILE A 377 -22.29 -3.63 9.34
C ILE A 377 -22.34 -3.08 10.76
N LEU A 378 -23.37 -2.30 11.13
CA LEU A 378 -23.55 -1.83 12.51
C LEU A 378 -23.61 -3.01 13.49
N SER A 379 -24.50 -3.97 13.25
CA SER A 379 -24.66 -5.14 14.12
C SER A 379 -23.36 -5.92 14.25
N ARG A 380 -22.68 -6.18 13.12
CA ARG A 380 -21.39 -6.87 13.10
C ARG A 380 -20.32 -6.15 13.91
N LEU A 381 -20.13 -4.85 13.66
CA LEU A 381 -19.12 -4.04 14.36
C LEU A 381 -19.43 -3.97 15.86
N HIS A 382 -20.69 -3.77 16.25
CA HIS A 382 -21.06 -3.73 17.65
C HIS A 382 -20.71 -5.05 18.36
N THR A 383 -21.14 -6.19 17.80
CA THR A 383 -20.81 -7.52 18.37
C THR A 383 -19.31 -7.74 18.45
N LYS A 384 -18.56 -7.41 17.40
CA LYS A 384 -17.09 -7.59 17.38
C LYS A 384 -16.37 -6.68 18.38
N TRP A 385 -16.81 -5.44 18.54
CA TRP A 385 -16.25 -4.54 19.54
C TRP A 385 -16.56 -4.96 20.97
N GLN A 386 -17.74 -5.54 21.23
CA GLN A 386 -18.02 -6.14 22.54
C GLN A 386 -17.08 -7.31 22.83
N GLN A 387 -16.85 -8.21 21.86
CA GLN A 387 -15.89 -9.31 21.99
C GLN A 387 -14.48 -8.79 22.30
N VAL A 388 -14.00 -7.78 21.56
CA VAL A 388 -12.69 -7.16 21.78
C VAL A 388 -12.58 -6.55 23.20
N ILE A 389 -13.64 -5.91 23.70
CA ILE A 389 -13.68 -5.36 25.06
C ILE A 389 -13.64 -6.48 26.11
N GLU A 390 -14.40 -7.56 25.92
CA GLU A 390 -14.38 -8.72 26.80
C GLU A 390 -13.00 -9.38 26.86
N PHE A 391 -12.34 -9.59 25.71
CA PHE A 391 -11.00 -10.17 25.64
C PHE A 391 -9.99 -9.35 26.42
N ARG A 392 -10.03 -8.03 26.23
CA ARG A 392 -9.13 -7.12 26.95
C ARG A 392 -9.33 -7.14 28.47
N ASN A 393 -10.57 -7.35 28.91
CA ASN A 393 -10.88 -7.48 30.34
C ASN A 393 -10.42 -8.83 30.91
N ARG A 394 -10.39 -9.91 30.10
CA ARG A 394 -9.89 -11.24 30.49
C ARG A 394 -8.37 -11.33 30.51
N GLU A 395 -7.66 -10.71 29.56
CA GLU A 395 -6.18 -10.64 29.57
C GLU A 395 -5.63 -9.93 30.82
N ALA A 396 -6.43 -9.09 31.49
CA ALA A 396 -6.04 -8.53 32.79
C ALA A 396 -5.96 -9.59 33.92
N GLN A 397 -6.43 -10.81 33.67
CA GLN A 397 -6.54 -11.90 34.66
C GLN A 397 -5.70 -13.14 34.28
N GLU A 398 -5.41 -13.41 33.00
CA GLU A 398 -4.66 -14.58 32.54
C GLU A 398 -3.60 -14.26 31.46
N ASP A 399 -2.42 -14.89 31.57
CA ASP A 399 -1.18 -14.48 30.89
C ASP A 399 -1.00 -15.00 29.45
N ASN A 400 -2.09 -15.42 28.79
CA ASN A 400 -2.02 -16.25 27.58
C ASN A 400 -2.99 -15.76 26.48
N GLY A 401 -2.70 -14.60 25.88
CA GLY A 401 -3.45 -14.10 24.71
C GLY A 401 -3.19 -14.96 23.47
N ASP A 402 -4.25 -15.55 22.90
CA ASP A 402 -4.18 -16.39 21.70
C ASP A 402 -3.87 -15.52 20.46
N THR A 403 -2.99 -16.00 19.57
CA THR A 403 -2.67 -15.32 18.30
C THR A 403 -3.92 -15.08 17.44
N GLN A 404 -4.93 -15.93 17.59
CA GLN A 404 -6.23 -15.78 16.94
C GLN A 404 -7.01 -14.55 17.45
N GLU A 405 -7.00 -14.28 18.76
CA GLU A 405 -7.70 -13.13 19.35
C GLU A 405 -7.09 -11.80 18.88
N VAL A 406 -5.75 -11.74 18.82
CA VAL A 406 -5.03 -10.58 18.28
C VAL A 406 -5.39 -10.34 16.81
N LEU A 407 -5.48 -11.41 16.01
CA LEU A 407 -5.86 -11.31 14.61
C LEU A 407 -7.28 -10.75 14.45
N GLU A 408 -8.23 -11.20 15.28
CA GLU A 408 -9.62 -10.71 15.27
C GLU A 408 -9.74 -9.24 15.70
N ASP A 409 -8.97 -8.80 16.70
CA ASP A 409 -8.89 -7.38 17.09
C ASP A 409 -8.35 -6.52 15.92
N ILE A 410 -7.25 -6.94 15.29
CA ILE A 410 -6.68 -6.24 14.13
C ILE A 410 -7.71 -6.14 13.00
N LEU A 411 -8.39 -7.24 12.66
CA LEU A 411 -9.41 -7.24 11.61
C LEU A 411 -10.58 -6.32 11.93
N THR A 412 -11.07 -6.32 13.18
CA THR A 412 -12.17 -5.46 13.64
C THR A 412 -11.81 -3.99 13.51
N ARG A 413 -10.61 -3.60 13.93
CA ARG A 413 -10.09 -2.22 13.79
C ARG A 413 -10.04 -1.79 12.33
N VAL A 414 -9.44 -2.62 11.47
CA VAL A 414 -9.28 -2.25 10.06
C VAL A 414 -10.63 -2.21 9.35
N LEU A 415 -11.54 -3.16 9.62
CA LEU A 415 -12.90 -3.14 9.07
C LEU A 415 -13.65 -1.86 9.48
N THR A 416 -13.54 -1.46 10.75
CA THR A 416 -14.15 -0.22 11.26
C THR A 416 -13.64 0.99 10.47
N ARG A 417 -12.32 1.12 10.28
CA ARG A 417 -11.71 2.25 9.54
C ARG A 417 -12.12 2.29 8.08
N GLU A 418 -12.14 1.14 7.39
CA GLU A 418 -12.54 1.04 5.99
C GLU A 418 -14.03 1.38 5.81
N TYR A 419 -14.89 0.99 6.75
CA TYR A 419 -16.31 1.36 6.72
C TYR A 419 -16.53 2.86 6.98
N LEU A 420 -15.78 3.47 7.90
CA LEU A 420 -15.82 4.93 8.09
C LEU A 420 -15.37 5.68 6.84
N ASP A 421 -14.38 5.16 6.12
CA ASP A 421 -13.95 5.73 4.84
C ASP A 421 -15.03 5.60 3.75
N LEU A 422 -15.80 4.51 3.74
CA LEU A 422 -16.97 4.37 2.88
C LEU A 422 -18.04 5.41 3.23
N LEU A 423 -18.35 5.57 4.53
CA LEU A 423 -19.31 6.57 4.99
C LEU A 423 -18.86 8.00 4.67
N LYS A 424 -17.56 8.30 4.75
CA LYS A 424 -17.01 9.60 4.31
C LYS A 424 -17.29 9.87 2.84
N VAL A 425 -17.02 8.89 1.98
CA VAL A 425 -17.34 9.00 0.54
C VAL A 425 -18.85 9.20 0.32
N ALA A 426 -19.70 8.44 1.03
CA ALA A 426 -21.15 8.50 0.84
C ALA A 426 -21.79 9.80 1.39
N LEU A 427 -21.31 10.31 2.53
CA LEU A 427 -21.97 11.38 3.27
C LEU A 427 -21.44 12.78 2.96
N VAL A 428 -20.14 12.91 2.72
CA VAL A 428 -19.47 14.21 2.59
C VAL A 428 -18.88 14.41 1.20
N GLY A 429 -18.69 13.31 0.46
CA GLY A 429 -17.86 13.30 -0.72
C GLY A 429 -16.38 13.29 -0.30
N GLY A 430 -15.56 12.55 -1.05
CA GLY A 430 -14.15 12.39 -0.74
C GLY A 430 -13.39 11.79 -1.92
N SER A 431 -12.08 12.01 -1.97
CA SER A 431 -11.25 11.46 -3.04
C SER A 431 -11.14 9.93 -2.93
N LEU A 432 -11.10 9.24 -4.09
CA LEU A 432 -10.75 7.82 -4.17
C LEU A 432 -9.29 7.54 -3.80
N THR A 433 -8.45 8.58 -3.72
CA THR A 433 -7.07 8.41 -3.27
C THR A 433 -7.08 7.84 -1.86
N PRO A 434 -6.40 6.71 -1.58
CA PRO A 434 -6.13 6.34 -0.21
C PRO A 434 -5.38 7.52 0.41
N GLU A 435 -6.00 8.22 1.37
CA GLU A 435 -5.22 8.94 2.38
C GLU A 435 -4.17 7.92 2.84
N SER A 436 -2.90 8.26 2.70
CA SER A 436 -1.78 7.35 2.89
C SER A 436 -1.88 6.66 4.25
N ASN A 437 -2.54 5.49 4.28
CA ASN A 437 -2.45 4.55 5.36
C ASN A 437 -1.00 4.05 5.29
N SER A 438 -0.21 4.45 6.26
CA SER A 438 1.20 4.11 6.44
C SER A 438 1.44 2.63 6.77
N GLU A 439 0.69 1.69 6.16
CA GLU A 439 0.74 0.26 6.49
C GLU A 439 0.81 -0.69 5.29
N THR A 440 1.03 -0.21 4.06
CA THR A 440 1.39 -1.09 2.93
C THR A 440 2.60 -0.54 2.20
N MET A 441 3.60 -1.40 1.98
CA MET A 441 4.86 -1.11 1.30
C MET A 441 4.67 -0.24 0.06
N GLU A 442 5.33 0.91 0.08
CA GLU A 442 5.49 1.84 -1.03
C GLU A 442 6.05 1.09 -2.25
N THR A 443 5.25 1.00 -3.31
CA THR A 443 5.79 0.89 -4.67
C THR A 443 5.94 2.30 -5.18
N GLU A 444 7.19 2.73 -5.37
CA GLU A 444 7.61 4.07 -5.78
C GLU A 444 6.96 4.45 -7.13
N ASP A 445 5.95 5.32 -7.11
CA ASP A 445 5.49 6.04 -8.29
C ASP A 445 6.03 7.47 -8.24
N HIS A 446 7.23 7.66 -8.77
CA HIS A 446 7.81 8.98 -8.99
C HIS A 446 7.32 9.51 -10.35
N SER A 447 6.23 10.27 -10.34
CA SER A 447 5.91 11.22 -11.41
C SER A 447 6.20 12.63 -10.89
N MET A 448 7.17 13.30 -11.49
CA MET A 448 7.46 14.72 -11.27
C MET A 448 6.53 15.53 -12.18
N ASP A 449 5.25 15.63 -11.82
CA ASP A 449 4.34 16.71 -12.27
C ASP A 449 3.01 16.72 -11.50
N SER A 450 3.07 16.49 -10.18
CA SER A 450 1.92 16.70 -9.30
C SER A 450 1.94 18.13 -8.78
N PRO A 451 0.83 18.89 -8.84
CA PRO A 451 0.76 20.20 -8.21
C PRO A 451 1.00 20.06 -6.69
N PRO A 452 1.53 21.10 -6.02
CA PRO A 452 2.00 20.99 -4.65
C PRO A 452 0.87 20.55 -3.71
N PRO A 453 1.17 19.74 -2.67
CA PRO A 453 0.16 19.27 -1.73
C PRO A 453 -0.52 20.46 -1.07
N HIS A 454 -1.85 20.49 -1.15
CA HIS A 454 -2.67 21.48 -0.46
C HIS A 454 -2.30 21.50 1.03
N THR A 455 -1.80 22.66 1.44
CA THR A 455 -1.53 23.04 2.83
C THR A 455 -2.75 22.79 3.70
N ARG A 456 -2.56 22.05 4.81
CA ARG A 456 -3.40 22.00 6.03
C ARG A 456 -4.85 22.43 5.82
N SER A 457 -5.74 21.46 5.57
CA SER A 457 -7.18 21.71 5.67
C SER A 457 -7.52 22.13 7.10
N ASN A 458 -7.95 23.37 7.25
CA ASN A 458 -8.70 23.77 8.43
C ASN A 458 -9.96 22.90 8.47
N MET A 459 -10.32 22.40 9.66
CA MET A 459 -11.52 21.60 9.94
C MET A 459 -12.84 22.40 9.79
N THR A 460 -12.83 23.45 8.97
CA THR A 460 -13.97 24.31 8.69
C THR A 460 -14.74 23.71 7.53
N THR A 461 -15.76 22.93 7.90
CA THR A 461 -16.95 22.54 7.12
C THR A 461 -16.72 21.60 5.93
N GLU A 462 -16.44 20.34 6.22
CA GLU A 462 -16.99 19.25 5.41
C GLU A 462 -18.54 19.40 5.42
N VAL A 463 -19.15 19.59 4.26
CA VAL A 463 -20.61 19.75 4.07
C VAL A 463 -21.18 18.41 3.63
N ILE A 464 -22.39 18.08 4.10
CA ILE A 464 -23.07 16.85 3.67
C ILE A 464 -23.39 16.95 2.17
N SER A 465 -23.05 15.90 1.42
CA SER A 465 -23.33 15.78 -0.02
C SER A 465 -24.80 15.49 -0.29
N ASP A 466 -25.25 15.62 -1.55
CA ASP A 466 -26.64 15.30 -1.93
C ASP A 466 -27.01 13.85 -1.60
N LEU A 467 -26.10 12.89 -1.86
CA LEU A 467 -26.27 11.51 -1.43
C LEU A 467 -26.34 11.41 0.09
N GLY A 468 -25.49 12.14 0.81
CA GLY A 468 -25.51 12.18 2.25
C GLY A 468 -26.83 12.69 2.83
N LEU A 469 -27.45 13.69 2.20
CA LEU A 469 -28.79 14.19 2.57
C LEU A 469 -29.84 13.09 2.40
N ILE A 470 -29.84 12.38 1.27
CA ILE A 470 -30.77 11.27 1.00
C ILE A 470 -30.60 10.18 2.07
N LEU A 471 -29.36 9.80 2.39
CA LEU A 471 -29.06 8.75 3.37
C LEU A 471 -29.42 9.14 4.81
N LEU A 472 -29.22 10.40 5.21
CA LEU A 472 -29.54 10.87 6.57
C LEU A 472 -31.04 11.15 6.76
N ARG A 473 -31.78 11.44 5.69
CA ARG A 473 -33.24 11.63 5.73
C ARG A 473 -34.02 10.32 5.63
N SER A 474 -33.40 9.26 5.16
CA SER A 474 -34.00 7.93 5.10
C SER A 474 -33.96 7.22 6.46
N GLU A 475 -35.14 6.82 6.96
CA GLU A 475 -35.30 6.05 8.20
C GLU A 475 -34.55 4.71 8.17
N LYS A 476 -34.37 4.12 6.99
CA LYS A 476 -33.70 2.81 6.82
C LYS A 476 -32.18 2.86 7.01
N THR A 477 -31.58 4.04 6.92
CA THR A 477 -30.13 4.23 6.87
C THR A 477 -29.61 5.11 8.01
N CYS A 478 -30.35 6.18 8.35
CA CYS A 478 -29.90 7.23 9.26
C CYS A 478 -29.45 6.68 10.61
N GLN A 479 -30.31 5.91 11.29
CA GLN A 479 -30.00 5.35 12.62
C GLN A 479 -28.73 4.50 12.58
N SER A 480 -28.60 3.62 11.58
CA SER A 480 -27.46 2.71 11.49
C SER A 480 -26.15 3.44 11.25
N ILE A 481 -26.17 4.48 10.42
CA ILE A 481 -25.02 5.34 10.14
C ILE A 481 -24.62 6.12 11.40
N VAL A 482 -25.57 6.81 12.04
CA VAL A 482 -25.32 7.64 13.23
C VAL A 482 -24.77 6.81 14.37
N LEU A 483 -25.39 5.67 14.68
CA LEU A 483 -24.93 4.78 15.75
C LEU A 483 -23.55 4.19 15.46
N THR A 484 -23.23 3.89 14.20
CA THR A 484 -21.89 3.40 13.84
C THR A 484 -20.83 4.48 14.05
N VAL A 485 -21.10 5.72 13.63
CA VAL A 485 -20.16 6.84 13.79
C VAL A 485 -19.96 7.20 15.27
N LEU A 486 -21.03 7.24 16.06
CA LEU A 486 -20.95 7.47 17.51
C LEU A 486 -20.27 6.30 18.24
N GLY A 487 -20.51 5.06 17.81
CA GLY A 487 -19.80 3.89 18.28
C GLY A 487 -18.30 4.01 18.02
N ALA A 488 -17.91 4.40 16.81
CA ALA A 488 -16.50 4.58 16.43
C ALA A 488 -15.78 5.70 17.18
N LEU A 489 -16.49 6.72 17.67
CA LEU A 489 -15.91 7.69 18.61
C LEU A 489 -15.51 7.05 19.95
N SER A 490 -16.26 6.02 20.36
CA SER A 490 -16.21 5.40 21.70
C SER A 490 -15.52 4.03 21.75
N TRP A 491 -15.27 3.39 20.61
CA TRP A 491 -14.54 2.13 20.54
C TRP A 491 -13.04 2.34 20.74
N ILE A 492 -12.34 1.33 21.25
CA ILE A 492 -10.93 1.42 21.66
C ILE A 492 -9.93 1.51 20.48
N ASP A 493 -10.23 2.24 19.40
CA ASP A 493 -9.37 2.52 18.25
C ASP A 493 -9.26 4.04 17.99
N SER A 494 -8.10 4.60 18.34
CA SER A 494 -7.83 6.03 18.20
C SER A 494 -7.84 6.54 16.76
N ASN A 495 -7.58 5.69 15.76
CA ASN A 495 -7.67 6.10 14.35
C ASN A 495 -9.12 6.06 13.84
N ALA A 496 -9.91 5.11 14.31
CA ALA A 496 -11.35 5.08 14.01
C ALA A 496 -12.05 6.30 14.64
N SER A 497 -11.73 6.63 15.89
CA SER A 497 -12.26 7.81 16.59
C SER A 497 -11.88 9.12 15.88
N LEU A 498 -10.65 9.21 15.36
CA LEU A 498 -10.20 10.33 14.53
C LEU A 498 -11.05 10.48 13.27
N LYS A 499 -11.27 9.40 12.51
CA LYS A 499 -12.10 9.39 11.30
C LYS A 499 -13.57 9.72 11.62
N ALA A 500 -14.11 9.16 12.69
CA ALA A 500 -15.47 9.42 13.16
C ALA A 500 -15.68 10.88 13.58
N THR A 501 -14.65 11.53 14.13
CA THR A 501 -14.71 12.95 14.50
C THR A 501 -14.97 13.85 13.29
N TYR A 502 -14.40 13.54 12.13
CA TYR A 502 -14.66 14.28 10.89
C TYR A 502 -16.11 14.12 10.38
N LEU A 503 -16.72 12.96 10.60
CA LEU A 503 -18.10 12.67 10.19
C LEU A 503 -19.15 13.23 11.16
N THR A 504 -18.86 13.22 12.47
CA THR A 504 -19.85 13.52 13.50
C THR A 504 -20.37 14.97 13.39
N GLY A 505 -19.48 15.94 13.20
CA GLY A 505 -19.87 17.36 13.12
C GLY A 505 -20.86 17.65 11.98
N PRO A 506 -20.55 17.28 10.72
CA PRO A 506 -21.47 17.43 9.59
C PRO A 506 -22.80 16.69 9.79
N ILE A 507 -22.77 15.44 10.27
CA ILE A 507 -23.99 14.65 10.53
C ILE A 507 -24.89 15.36 11.55
N VAL A 508 -24.36 15.72 12.72
CA VAL A 508 -25.17 16.35 13.77
C VAL A 508 -25.72 17.70 13.32
N ARG A 509 -24.94 18.51 12.60
CA ARG A 509 -25.42 19.76 12.02
C ARG A 509 -26.62 19.52 11.10
N GLN A 510 -26.57 18.49 10.25
CA GLN A 510 -27.68 18.17 9.35
C GLN A 510 -28.91 17.67 10.11
N LEU A 511 -28.74 16.82 11.13
CA LEU A 511 -29.86 16.32 11.94
C LEU A 511 -30.55 17.44 12.74
N VAL A 512 -29.80 18.45 13.19
CA VAL A 512 -30.37 19.67 13.80
C VAL A 512 -31.17 20.47 12.76
N LEU A 513 -30.64 20.66 11.55
CA LEU A 513 -31.32 21.38 10.48
C LEU A 513 -32.64 20.71 10.06
N ASP A 514 -32.65 19.37 10.00
CA ASP A 514 -33.84 18.59 9.67
C ASP A 514 -34.79 18.39 10.88
N ASN A 515 -34.48 18.96 12.06
CA ASN A 515 -35.23 18.80 13.32
C ASN A 515 -35.49 17.34 13.71
N SER A 516 -34.52 16.46 13.43
CA SER A 516 -34.66 15.01 13.63
C SER A 516 -34.10 14.51 14.97
N LEU A 517 -33.62 15.40 15.84
CA LEU A 517 -33.05 15.06 17.15
C LEU A 517 -34.04 15.33 18.28
N ASN A 518 -34.00 14.47 19.30
CA ASN A 518 -34.65 14.70 20.59
C ASN A 518 -33.61 14.89 21.71
N GLY A 519 -34.07 15.26 22.91
CA GLY A 519 -33.19 15.52 24.06
C GLY A 519 -32.30 14.33 24.45
N GLU A 520 -32.83 13.11 24.42
CA GLU A 520 -32.07 11.89 24.73
C GLU A 520 -30.96 11.62 23.71
N MET A 521 -31.26 11.75 22.42
CA MET A 521 -30.27 11.62 21.35
C MET A 521 -29.19 12.69 21.46
N ALA A 522 -29.56 13.94 21.74
CA ALA A 522 -28.62 15.04 21.92
C ALA A 522 -27.69 14.81 23.12
N ALA A 523 -28.24 14.30 24.24
CA ALA A 523 -27.46 13.90 25.41
C ALA A 523 -26.49 12.75 25.07
N HIS A 524 -26.95 11.74 24.33
CA HIS A 524 -26.12 10.61 23.92
C HIS A 524 -24.96 11.02 22.99
N ILE A 525 -25.22 11.92 22.03
CA ILE A 525 -24.18 12.48 21.15
C ILE A 525 -23.11 13.21 21.98
N MET A 526 -23.54 14.06 22.93
CA MET A 526 -22.60 14.76 23.81
C MET A 526 -21.78 13.77 24.65
N ALA A 527 -22.43 12.77 25.24
CA ALA A 527 -21.77 11.73 26.03
C ALA A 527 -20.74 10.94 25.21
N ALA A 528 -21.04 10.60 23.95
CA ALA A 528 -20.10 9.92 23.05
C ALA A 528 -18.84 10.77 22.76
N VAL A 529 -18.99 12.08 22.57
CA VAL A 529 -17.84 12.99 22.36
C VAL A 529 -16.99 13.13 23.63
N LEU A 530 -17.62 13.22 24.81
CA LEU A 530 -16.91 13.23 26.09
C LEU A 530 -16.21 11.89 26.35
N ASN A 531 -16.83 10.76 25.99
CA ASN A 531 -16.20 9.44 26.10
C ASN A 531 -14.99 9.31 25.16
N ALA A 532 -15.06 9.84 23.94
CA ALA A 532 -13.91 9.88 23.03
C ALA A 532 -12.73 10.66 23.62
N LEU A 533 -13.00 11.79 24.30
CA LEU A 533 -11.99 12.56 25.05
C LEU A 533 -11.39 11.75 26.20
N THR A 534 -12.21 10.99 26.91
CA THR A 534 -11.77 10.10 27.99
C THR A 534 -10.86 8.99 27.47
N LEU A 535 -11.26 8.34 26.38
CA LEU A 535 -10.59 7.15 25.88
C LEU A 535 -9.33 7.47 25.06
N HIS A 536 -9.38 8.54 24.26
CA HIS A 536 -8.35 8.86 23.26
C HIS A 536 -7.66 10.20 23.49
N GLY A 537 -8.08 10.98 24.49
CA GLY A 537 -7.50 12.29 24.80
C GLY A 537 -6.01 12.29 25.14
N GLN A 538 -5.43 11.12 25.41
CA GLN A 538 -3.98 10.95 25.57
C GLN A 538 -3.20 11.21 24.27
N HIS A 539 -3.85 11.09 23.10
CA HIS A 539 -3.25 11.34 21.80
C HIS A 539 -3.54 12.77 21.36
N GLU A 540 -2.51 13.57 21.10
CA GLU A 540 -2.61 15.00 20.77
C GLU A 540 -3.58 15.29 19.60
N ALA A 541 -3.56 14.45 18.55
CA ALA A 541 -4.45 14.59 17.40
C ALA A 541 -5.92 14.38 17.77
N ASN A 542 -6.24 13.30 18.50
CA ASN A 542 -7.61 13.03 18.97
C ASN A 542 -8.06 14.11 19.94
N GLN A 543 -7.24 14.45 20.94
CA GLN A 543 -7.55 15.52 21.89
C GLN A 543 -7.88 16.83 21.17
N GLY A 544 -7.04 17.25 20.22
CA GLY A 544 -7.23 18.49 19.49
C GLY A 544 -8.54 18.54 18.70
N LEU A 545 -8.90 17.43 18.04
CA LEU A 545 -10.11 17.33 17.23
C LEU A 545 -11.35 17.10 18.07
N SER A 546 -11.34 16.20 19.05
CA SER A 546 -12.49 15.96 19.93
C SER A 546 -12.84 17.17 20.80
N LEU A 547 -11.86 17.99 21.22
CA LEU A 547 -12.13 19.29 21.88
C LEU A 547 -12.82 20.28 20.94
N THR A 548 -12.44 20.28 19.66
CA THR A 548 -13.04 21.16 18.65
C THR A 548 -14.47 20.69 18.35
N LEU A 549 -14.65 19.40 18.14
CA LEU A 549 -15.95 18.78 17.94
C LEU A 549 -16.86 19.01 19.16
N GLY A 550 -16.38 18.75 20.38
CA GLY A 550 -17.17 18.93 21.60
C GLY A 550 -17.67 20.35 21.79
N ALA A 551 -16.83 21.35 21.55
CA ALA A 551 -17.26 22.75 21.58
C ALA A 551 -18.32 23.07 20.50
N GLN A 552 -18.15 22.55 19.28
CA GLN A 552 -19.11 22.73 18.18
C GLN A 552 -20.45 22.04 18.46
N ILE A 553 -20.43 20.79 18.93
CA ILE A 553 -21.63 20.03 19.25
C ILE A 553 -22.37 20.66 20.45
N TYR A 554 -21.65 21.14 21.45
CA TYR A 554 -22.28 21.86 22.57
C TYR A 554 -22.95 23.14 22.08
N GLU A 555 -22.28 23.93 21.23
CA GLU A 555 -22.88 25.11 20.60
C GLU A 555 -24.13 24.79 19.76
N LEU A 556 -24.13 23.68 19.01
CA LEU A 556 -25.24 23.29 18.15
C LEU A 556 -26.45 22.76 18.93
N LEU A 557 -26.23 21.95 19.97
CA LEU A 557 -27.30 21.21 20.65
C LEU A 557 -27.84 21.92 21.89
N ARG A 558 -26.97 22.60 22.65
CA ARG A 558 -27.34 23.21 23.94
C ARG A 558 -28.50 24.21 23.87
N PRO A 559 -28.64 25.06 22.83
CA PRO A 559 -29.76 26.00 22.75
C PRO A 559 -31.13 25.32 22.63
N SER A 560 -31.18 24.14 22.01
CA SER A 560 -32.42 23.41 21.75
C SER A 560 -32.71 22.30 22.77
N PHE A 561 -31.68 21.77 23.45
CA PHE A 561 -31.80 20.61 24.33
C PHE A 561 -31.13 20.86 25.69
N LEU A 562 -31.93 20.90 26.76
CA LEU A 562 -31.46 21.16 28.13
C LEU A 562 -30.69 19.96 28.72
N GLU A 563 -30.99 18.75 28.25
CA GLU A 563 -30.37 17.49 28.65
C GLU A 563 -28.86 17.49 28.39
N VAL A 564 -28.41 18.22 27.37
CA VAL A 564 -26.98 18.40 27.05
C VAL A 564 -26.24 19.10 28.20
N LEU A 565 -26.89 20.04 28.90
CA LEU A 565 -26.31 20.68 30.07
C LEU A 565 -26.18 19.68 31.23
N ALA A 566 -27.17 18.82 31.42
CA ALA A 566 -27.13 17.78 32.47
C ALA A 566 -25.94 16.83 32.26
N VAL A 567 -25.64 16.44 31.02
CA VAL A 567 -24.44 15.64 30.70
C VAL A 567 -23.15 16.38 31.05
N MET A 568 -23.05 17.68 30.74
CA MET A 568 -21.85 18.48 31.09
C MET A 568 -21.67 18.65 32.60
N GLN A 569 -22.76 18.69 33.37
CA GLN A 569 -22.72 18.77 34.84
C GLN A 569 -22.24 17.47 35.50
N GLN A 570 -22.34 16.33 34.82
CA GLN A 570 -21.84 15.03 35.31
C GLN A 570 -20.31 14.89 35.21
N ILE A 571 -19.62 15.86 34.57
CA ILE A 571 -18.17 15.82 34.43
C ILE A 571 -17.49 15.93 35.81
N PRO A 572 -16.61 14.99 36.19
CA PRO A 572 -15.95 15.03 37.50
C PRO A 572 -15.13 16.32 37.72
N GLY A 573 -15.47 17.06 38.78
CA GLY A 573 -14.76 18.29 39.15
C GLY A 573 -15.04 19.49 38.23
N VAL A 574 -16.16 19.50 37.50
CA VAL A 574 -16.56 20.65 36.68
C VAL A 574 -16.87 21.86 37.56
N ASN A 575 -16.34 23.03 37.20
CA ASN A 575 -16.62 24.28 37.89
C ASN A 575 -17.92 24.91 37.34
N PRO A 576 -18.98 25.08 38.15
CA PRO A 576 -20.24 25.67 37.71
C PRO A 576 -20.09 27.07 37.09
N VAL A 577 -19.15 27.88 37.59
CA VAL A 577 -18.90 29.24 37.08
C VAL A 577 -18.30 29.22 35.68
N ASP A 578 -17.38 28.29 35.42
CA ASP A 578 -16.77 28.15 34.09
C ASP A 578 -17.76 27.56 33.08
N LEU A 579 -18.67 26.69 33.54
CA LEU A 579 -19.75 26.15 32.72
C LEU A 579 -20.75 27.25 32.35
N GLN A 580 -21.13 28.08 33.32
CA GLN A 580 -21.98 29.25 33.07
C GLN A 580 -21.34 30.22 32.07
N LYS A 581 -20.03 30.49 32.19
CA LYS A 581 -19.30 31.32 31.22
C LYS A 581 -19.34 30.74 29.80
N LEU A 582 -19.28 29.42 29.64
CA LEU A 582 -19.42 28.78 28.34
C LEU A 582 -20.85 28.94 27.80
N ASP A 583 -21.87 28.77 28.63
CA ASP A 583 -23.29 28.91 28.27
C ASP A 583 -23.61 30.37 27.84
N GLU A 584 -23.11 31.36 28.59
CA GLU A 584 -23.21 32.79 28.25
C GLU A 584 -22.51 33.11 26.92
N ARG A 585 -21.34 32.48 26.67
CA ARG A 585 -20.56 32.68 25.44
C ARG A 585 -21.23 32.08 24.20
N ILE A 586 -22.07 31.06 24.39
CA ILE A 586 -22.84 30.41 23.32
C ILE A 586 -24.17 31.12 23.10
N SER A 587 -24.80 31.60 24.18
CA SER A 587 -26.06 32.36 24.14
C SER A 587 -25.87 33.79 23.61
N GLY A 588 -24.66 34.36 23.75
CA GLY A 588 -24.29 35.66 23.19
C GLY A 588 -24.24 35.63 21.66
N GLY A 589 -25.29 36.13 21.01
CA GLY A 589 -25.47 36.10 19.57
C GLY A 589 -24.30 36.65 18.74
N THR A 590 -24.03 35.98 17.62
CA THR A 590 -23.31 36.47 16.43
C THR A 590 -21.95 37.12 16.69
N SER A 591 -20.91 36.32 16.78
CA SER A 591 -19.58 36.78 16.41
C SER A 591 -18.81 35.63 15.75
N LYS A 592 -18.82 35.61 14.41
CA LYS A 592 -18.04 34.66 13.61
C LYS A 592 -16.59 35.13 13.57
N GLY A 593 -15.64 34.23 13.86
CA GLY A 593 -14.22 34.51 13.72
C GLY A 593 -13.33 33.54 14.50
N ASN A 594 -12.17 33.19 13.93
CA ASN A 594 -11.24 32.20 14.48
C ASN A 594 -10.83 32.45 15.94
N LYS A 595 -10.78 33.72 16.38
CA LYS A 595 -10.48 34.06 17.78
C LYS A 595 -11.57 33.59 18.74
N ILE A 596 -12.82 33.57 18.32
CA ILE A 596 -13.97 33.23 19.18
C ILE A 596 -14.16 31.73 19.27
N GLU A 597 -14.00 31.01 18.15
CA GLU A 597 -13.94 29.54 18.15
C GLU A 597 -12.81 29.02 19.05
N LYS A 598 -11.65 29.69 19.00
CA LYS A 598 -10.54 29.38 19.90
C LYS A 598 -10.92 29.56 21.38
N VAL A 599 -11.59 30.65 21.73
CA VAL A 599 -12.06 30.91 23.11
C VAL A 599 -13.07 29.86 23.57
N LYS A 600 -14.06 29.50 22.73
CA LYS A 600 -15.03 28.45 23.04
C LYS A 600 -14.36 27.11 23.28
N LYS A 601 -13.40 26.74 22.42
CA LYS A 601 -12.58 25.54 22.57
C LYS A 601 -11.74 25.56 23.86
N ASP A 602 -11.12 26.69 24.19
CA ASP A 602 -10.29 26.82 25.39
C ASP A 602 -11.14 26.71 26.67
N LEU A 603 -12.36 27.29 26.67
CA LEU A 603 -13.34 27.11 27.76
C LEU A 603 -13.81 25.66 27.87
N PHE A 604 -14.17 25.04 26.75
CA PHE A 604 -14.56 23.62 26.72
C PHE A 604 -13.43 22.73 27.26
N LYS A 605 -12.19 22.97 26.81
CA LYS A 605 -10.99 22.27 27.30
C LYS A 605 -10.78 22.44 28.81
N LYS A 606 -11.08 23.62 29.36
CA LYS A 606 -10.99 23.87 30.81
C LYS A 606 -11.98 22.99 31.57
N LEU A 607 -13.21 22.84 31.07
CA LEU A 607 -14.26 22.03 31.68
C LEU A 607 -14.00 20.54 31.56
N THR A 608 -13.54 20.08 30.40
CA THR A 608 -13.24 18.66 30.14
C THR A 608 -11.82 18.27 30.53
N GLY A 609 -11.08 19.16 31.21
CA GLY A 609 -9.66 18.98 31.55
C GLY A 609 -9.38 17.68 32.31
N ASN A 610 -10.29 17.32 33.22
CA ASN A 610 -10.20 16.12 34.06
C ASN A 610 -10.56 14.83 33.33
N LEU A 611 -11.26 14.91 32.19
CA LEU A 611 -11.64 13.75 31.39
C LEU A 611 -10.50 13.28 30.49
N ILE A 612 -9.64 14.19 30.02
CA ILE A 612 -8.60 13.90 29.03
C ILE A 612 -7.79 12.68 29.49
N GLY A 613 -7.90 11.59 28.73
CA GLY A 613 -7.20 10.34 29.01
C GLY A 613 -5.72 10.60 29.26
N ARG A 614 -5.19 10.04 30.36
CA ARG A 614 -3.75 10.14 30.69
C ARG A 614 -3.03 8.96 30.07
N SER A 615 -1.84 9.20 29.52
CA SER A 615 -1.05 8.09 28.98
C SER A 615 -0.63 7.12 30.09
N VAL A 616 -0.50 5.83 29.76
CA VAL A 616 -0.01 4.81 30.71
C VAL A 616 1.33 5.21 31.32
N GLY A 617 2.21 5.85 30.54
CA GLY A 617 3.48 6.41 31.04
C GLY A 617 3.35 7.63 31.98
N GLN A 618 2.18 8.27 32.09
CA GLN A 618 1.88 9.29 33.10
C GLN A 618 1.28 8.70 34.38
N LEU A 619 0.57 7.57 34.30
CA LEU A 619 0.05 6.86 35.47
C LEU A 619 1.18 6.33 36.39
N PHE A 620 2.36 6.04 35.83
CA PHE A 620 3.55 5.61 36.56
C PHE A 620 4.59 6.71 36.82
N LYS A 621 4.33 7.96 36.43
CA LYS A 621 5.20 9.09 36.81
C LYS A 621 4.87 9.52 38.23
N LYS A 622 5.71 9.13 39.19
CA LYS A 622 5.79 9.82 40.49
C LYS A 622 6.10 11.30 40.21
N GLU A 623 5.23 12.22 40.63
CA GLU A 623 5.51 13.65 40.53
C GLU A 623 6.74 13.98 41.39
N VAL A 624 7.90 14.17 40.75
CA VAL A 624 9.07 14.73 41.41
C VAL A 624 9.07 16.23 41.13
N LYS A 625 8.55 17.01 42.07
CA LYS A 625 8.78 18.47 42.12
C LYS A 625 10.21 18.70 42.56
N ILE A 626 11.12 18.94 41.61
CA ILE A 626 12.47 19.40 41.93
C ILE A 626 12.44 20.93 41.92
N HIS A 627 12.56 21.52 43.12
CA HIS A 627 12.75 22.96 43.28
C HIS A 627 14.17 23.35 42.83
N ASP A 628 14.23 24.41 42.02
CA ASP A 628 15.38 25.23 41.63
C ASP A 628 16.70 24.52 41.36
N LEU A 629 16.90 24.13 40.09
CA LEU A 629 18.24 23.83 39.58
C LEU A 629 18.89 25.08 38.96
N PRO A 630 20.17 25.36 39.25
CA PRO A 630 20.86 26.56 38.79
C PRO A 630 21.12 26.53 37.28
N ARG A 631 21.16 27.73 36.69
CA ARG A 631 21.23 27.95 35.24
C ARG A 631 22.59 27.53 34.68
N ILE A 632 22.63 26.51 33.83
CA ILE A 632 23.83 26.06 33.14
C ILE A 632 24.13 26.98 31.96
N VAL A 633 25.31 27.62 31.95
CA VAL A 633 25.84 28.41 30.83
C VAL A 633 26.46 27.47 29.80
N ILE A 634 25.98 27.51 28.57
CA ILE A 634 26.51 26.73 27.45
C ILE A 634 27.56 27.58 26.70
N PRO A 635 28.82 27.12 26.55
CA PRO A 635 29.83 27.85 25.80
C PRO A 635 29.59 27.72 24.30
N LYS A 636 29.61 28.85 23.58
CA LYS A 636 29.54 28.91 22.12
C LYS A 636 30.78 28.25 21.50
N LYS A 637 30.58 27.25 20.65
CA LYS A 637 31.65 26.62 19.86
C LYS A 637 32.00 27.45 18.62
N THR A 638 33.29 27.69 18.46
CA THR A 638 33.97 28.24 17.29
C THR A 638 33.97 27.26 16.11
N ASN A 639 33.76 27.80 14.90
CA ASN A 639 33.79 27.07 13.64
C ASN A 639 35.24 26.73 13.24
N GLN A 640 35.56 25.44 13.09
CA GLN A 640 36.68 24.98 12.27
C GLN A 640 36.13 24.18 11.08
N LYS A 641 36.52 24.59 9.87
CA LYS A 641 36.22 23.91 8.61
C LYS A 641 37.32 22.87 8.37
N ASP A 642 36.97 21.58 8.40
CA ASP A 642 37.83 20.53 7.86
C ASP A 642 37.66 20.48 6.33
N ILE A 643 38.79 20.57 5.62
CA ILE A 643 38.87 20.45 4.15
C ILE A 643 38.85 18.96 3.81
N ILE A 644 37.82 18.52 3.08
CA ILE A 644 37.71 17.15 2.53
C ILE A 644 38.11 17.22 1.03
N PRO A 645 38.93 16.29 0.50
CA PRO A 645 39.37 16.34 -0.90
C PRO A 645 38.21 16.09 -1.88
N ASP A 646 38.14 16.89 -2.96
CA ASP A 646 37.16 16.78 -4.04
C ASP A 646 37.42 15.51 -4.89
N LEU A 647 36.40 14.67 -5.04
CA LEU A 647 36.46 13.35 -5.71
C LEU A 647 36.22 13.41 -7.22
N LYS A 648 36.38 14.58 -7.86
CA LYS A 648 36.28 14.72 -9.32
C LYS A 648 37.21 13.78 -10.13
N ASN A 649 38.21 13.16 -9.50
CA ASN A 649 39.23 12.38 -10.20
C ASN A 649 39.09 10.85 -10.06
N VAL A 650 38.05 10.30 -9.41
CA VAL A 650 37.93 8.83 -9.20
C VAL A 650 37.00 8.13 -10.20
N PHE A 651 36.20 8.88 -10.96
CA PHE A 651 35.37 8.33 -12.04
C PHE A 651 35.66 9.03 -13.37
N ILE A 652 36.76 8.67 -14.02
CA ILE A 652 36.97 8.98 -15.45
C ILE A 652 37.42 7.70 -16.16
N TYR A 653 36.47 7.05 -16.82
CA TYR A 653 36.68 6.51 -18.17
C TYR A 653 35.54 7.07 -19.05
N GLU A 654 35.95 7.98 -19.94
CA GLU A 654 35.30 8.51 -21.14
C GLU A 654 33.76 8.71 -21.18
N ARG A 655 33.32 9.94 -20.85
CA ARG A 655 32.71 10.90 -21.79
C ARG A 655 32.33 12.16 -21.03
N SER A 656 32.88 13.28 -21.48
CA SER A 656 32.70 14.62 -20.95
C SER A 656 31.31 15.17 -21.28
N THR A 657 30.35 15.00 -20.37
CA THR A 657 29.22 15.94 -20.19
C THR A 657 29.01 16.21 -18.70
N PRO A 658 28.76 17.47 -18.27
CA PRO A 658 28.52 17.77 -16.87
C PRO A 658 27.18 17.16 -16.43
N TYR A 659 27.22 16.13 -15.59
CA TYR A 659 26.03 15.47 -15.07
C TYR A 659 25.32 16.38 -14.05
N SER A 660 24.22 17.01 -14.43
CA SER A 660 23.31 17.73 -13.53
C SER A 660 22.32 16.76 -12.85
N GLY A 661 22.81 15.65 -12.31
CA GLY A 661 22.00 14.65 -11.61
C GLY A 661 21.75 15.02 -10.13
N PRO A 662 20.77 14.39 -9.45
CA PRO A 662 20.45 14.68 -8.04
C PRO A 662 21.67 14.52 -7.11
N ASN A 663 21.72 15.31 -6.02
CA ASN A 663 22.86 15.38 -5.08
C ASN A 663 23.16 14.07 -4.31
N ASN A 664 22.34 13.03 -4.49
CA ASN A 664 22.39 11.78 -3.74
C ASN A 664 21.88 10.62 -4.61
N VAL A 665 22.64 9.53 -4.72
CA VAL A 665 22.31 8.34 -5.53
C VAL A 665 22.24 7.12 -4.62
N LYS A 666 21.18 6.32 -4.73
CA LYS A 666 21.00 5.09 -3.95
C LYS A 666 21.49 3.89 -4.76
N TYR A 667 22.45 3.14 -4.23
CA TYR A 667 22.99 1.94 -4.84
C TYR A 667 23.10 0.82 -3.82
N LEU A 668 22.50 -0.36 -4.10
CA LEU A 668 22.46 -1.52 -3.20
C LEU A 668 22.10 -1.15 -1.74
N GLY A 669 21.11 -0.26 -1.58
CA GLY A 669 20.65 0.19 -0.26
C GLY A 669 21.56 1.21 0.44
N VAL A 670 22.67 1.63 -0.17
CA VAL A 670 23.57 2.69 0.31
C VAL A 670 23.30 4.00 -0.41
N HIS A 671 23.20 5.10 0.34
CA HIS A 671 23.07 6.44 -0.24
C HIS A 671 24.45 7.09 -0.39
N LEU A 672 24.80 7.41 -1.64
CA LEU A 672 26.05 8.04 -2.03
C LEU A 672 25.77 9.52 -2.32
N ASP A 673 26.21 10.40 -1.41
CA ASP A 673 26.23 11.84 -1.65
C ASP A 673 27.48 12.22 -2.45
N ARG A 674 27.40 13.32 -3.24
CA ARG A 674 28.53 13.81 -4.04
C ARG A 674 29.83 14.01 -3.24
N THR A 675 29.71 14.27 -1.95
CA THR A 675 30.82 14.53 -1.02
C THR A 675 31.24 13.33 -0.18
N ILE A 676 30.57 12.17 -0.31
CA ILE A 676 30.81 10.95 0.47
C ILE A 676 30.89 11.24 1.98
N THR A 677 30.06 12.17 2.45
CA THR A 677 29.97 12.52 3.88
C THR A 677 29.17 11.48 4.66
N TRP A 678 28.38 10.66 3.95
CA TRP A 678 27.53 9.62 4.50
C TRP A 678 26.42 10.12 5.43
N GLY A 679 26.23 11.44 5.56
CA GLY A 679 25.28 12.02 6.50
C GLY A 679 23.84 11.56 6.27
N HIS A 680 23.41 11.56 5.00
CA HIS A 680 22.08 11.07 4.62
C HIS A 680 21.93 9.57 4.83
N HIS A 681 22.93 8.79 4.41
CA HIS A 681 22.95 7.33 4.61
C HIS A 681 22.85 6.97 6.09
N ILE A 682 23.63 7.62 6.95
CA ILE A 682 23.67 7.35 8.38
C ILE A 682 22.38 7.79 9.06
N ALA A 683 21.77 8.91 8.64
CA ALA A 683 20.45 9.32 9.13
C ALA A 683 19.38 8.26 8.81
N GLU A 684 19.39 7.72 7.60
CA GLU A 684 18.46 6.68 7.17
C GLU A 684 18.71 5.34 7.87
N THR A 685 19.98 4.93 8.05
CA THR A 685 20.35 3.75 8.83
C THR A 685 19.88 3.86 10.28
N ILE A 686 20.06 5.04 10.90
CA ILE A 686 19.57 5.32 12.26
C ILE A 686 18.04 5.24 12.31
N ARG A 687 17.35 5.86 11.36
CA ARG A 687 15.88 5.84 11.29
C ARG A 687 15.34 4.40 11.20
N LYS A 688 15.92 3.57 10.34
CA LYS A 688 15.55 2.15 10.20
C LYS A 688 15.78 1.36 11.49
N ALA A 689 16.92 1.57 12.14
CA ALA A 689 17.25 0.93 13.42
C ALA A 689 16.33 1.40 14.55
N GLN A 690 16.00 2.69 14.61
CA GLN A 690 15.08 3.25 15.60
C GLN A 690 13.65 2.74 15.40
N ASN A 691 13.15 2.71 14.16
CA ASN A 691 11.84 2.13 13.86
C ASN A 691 11.77 0.65 14.22
N SER A 692 12.87 -0.08 14.05
CA SER A 692 12.97 -1.47 14.51
C SER A 692 13.07 -1.58 16.03
N SER A 693 13.64 -0.55 16.69
CA SER A 693 13.81 -0.49 18.16
C SER A 693 12.54 -0.12 18.91
N ILE A 694 11.58 0.58 18.29
CA ILE A 694 10.27 0.94 18.88
C ILE A 694 9.46 -0.31 19.28
N ARG A 695 9.77 -1.48 18.69
CA ARG A 695 9.18 -2.78 19.05
C ARG A 695 9.76 -3.42 20.31
N PHE A 696 10.81 -2.86 20.91
CA PHE A 696 11.41 -3.35 22.15
C PHE A 696 11.15 -2.35 23.29
N SER A 697 10.03 -2.50 23.98
CA SER A 697 9.79 -1.73 25.20
C SER A 697 10.56 -2.35 26.39
N ALA A 698 10.96 -1.49 27.34
CA ALA A 698 11.44 -1.92 28.65
C ALA A 698 10.42 -2.86 29.35
N GLU A 699 9.15 -2.72 28.99
CA GLU A 699 7.97 -3.45 29.47
C GLU A 699 7.78 -4.84 28.83
N SER A 700 8.61 -5.24 27.86
CA SER A 700 8.53 -6.58 27.26
C SER A 700 8.86 -7.68 28.29
N ARG A 701 8.03 -8.73 28.36
CA ARG A 701 8.20 -9.90 29.25
C ARG A 701 9.32 -10.87 28.86
N LEU A 702 10.03 -10.57 27.77
CA LEU A 702 11.15 -11.38 27.30
C LEU A 702 12.28 -11.39 28.33
N ASN A 703 12.91 -12.54 28.55
CA ASN A 703 14.10 -12.58 29.39
C ASN A 703 15.25 -11.76 28.78
N LEU A 704 16.20 -11.32 29.61
CA LEU A 704 17.30 -10.45 29.17
C LEU A 704 18.10 -11.06 28.02
N ARG A 705 18.34 -12.38 28.04
CA ARG A 705 19.05 -13.09 26.97
C ARG A 705 18.37 -12.92 25.62
N ASN A 706 17.05 -13.05 25.57
CA ASN A 706 16.27 -12.89 24.34
C ASN A 706 16.23 -11.43 23.90
N LYS A 707 16.12 -10.46 24.82
CA LYS A 707 16.21 -9.03 24.48
C LYS A 707 17.58 -8.68 23.85
N LEU A 708 18.66 -9.18 24.43
CA LEU A 708 20.02 -8.98 23.89
C LEU A 708 20.19 -9.68 22.54
N LEU A 709 19.63 -10.88 22.37
CA LEU A 709 19.66 -11.61 21.10
C LEU A 709 18.94 -10.82 19.99
N LEU A 710 17.78 -10.24 20.30
CA LEU A 710 17.01 -9.42 19.36
C LEU A 710 17.76 -8.13 18.97
N ILE A 711 18.41 -7.46 19.93
CA ILE A 711 19.29 -6.32 19.62
C ILE A 711 20.44 -6.78 18.70
N LYS A 712 20.99 -7.97 18.92
CA LYS A 712 22.10 -8.52 18.12
C LYS A 712 21.68 -8.98 16.73
N SER A 713 20.46 -9.48 16.56
CA SER A 713 19.97 -10.05 15.30
C SER A 713 19.18 -9.07 14.44
N ILE A 714 18.62 -8.00 15.02
CA ILE A 714 17.77 -7.04 14.31
C ILE A 714 18.41 -5.66 14.25
N ILE A 715 18.83 -5.11 15.39
CA ILE A 715 19.34 -3.74 15.46
C ILE A 715 20.78 -3.66 14.94
N GLN A 716 21.66 -4.52 15.46
CA GLN A 716 23.08 -4.49 15.11
C GLN A 716 23.35 -4.71 13.60
N PRO A 717 22.67 -5.65 12.89
CA PRO A 717 22.88 -5.85 11.46
C PRO A 717 22.49 -4.63 10.61
N GLN A 718 21.43 -3.92 11.00
CA GLN A 718 21.01 -2.69 10.33
C GLN A 718 22.04 -1.58 10.54
N LEU A 719 22.55 -1.42 11.77
CA LEU A 719 23.57 -0.42 12.08
C LEU A 719 24.92 -0.69 11.40
N ILE A 720 25.27 -1.94 11.09
CA ILE A 720 26.54 -2.30 10.42
C ILE A 720 26.39 -2.61 8.93
N TYR A 721 25.18 -2.45 8.36
CA TYR A 721 24.95 -2.76 6.96
C TYR A 721 25.81 -1.87 6.06
N ALA A 722 26.55 -2.49 5.14
CA ALA A 722 27.50 -1.83 4.25
C ALA A 722 28.55 -0.94 4.97
N SER A 723 28.86 -1.22 6.24
CA SER A 723 29.85 -0.44 7.01
C SER A 723 31.27 -0.53 6.46
N THR A 724 31.54 -1.45 5.55
CA THR A 724 32.79 -1.50 4.78
C THR A 724 32.94 -0.30 3.85
N ALA A 725 31.84 0.32 3.40
CA ALA A 725 31.86 1.51 2.57
C ALA A 725 31.91 2.81 3.40
N TRP A 726 31.03 2.95 4.40
CA TRP A 726 30.89 4.19 5.17
C TRP A 726 31.55 4.18 6.55
N GLY A 727 32.20 3.08 6.96
CA GLY A 727 32.77 2.90 8.31
C GLY A 727 33.86 3.91 8.69
N HIS A 728 34.38 4.67 7.72
CA HIS A 728 35.32 5.78 7.90
C HIS A 728 34.64 7.15 8.00
N ALA A 729 33.30 7.20 8.11
CA ALA A 729 32.56 8.44 8.29
C ALA A 729 33.04 9.21 9.52
N CYS A 730 32.79 10.52 9.54
CA CYS A 730 33.29 11.39 10.60
C CYS A 730 32.82 10.93 12.00
N LYS A 731 33.65 11.17 13.01
CA LYS A 731 33.46 10.66 14.38
C LYS A 731 32.09 11.04 14.96
N THR A 732 31.51 12.18 14.57
CA THR A 732 30.17 12.62 14.99
C THR A 732 29.07 11.70 14.46
N HIS A 733 29.16 11.22 13.22
CA HIS A 733 28.20 10.28 12.66
C HIS A 733 28.33 8.88 13.27
N LEU A 734 29.55 8.37 13.46
CA LEU A 734 29.77 7.09 14.14
C LEU A 734 29.29 7.11 15.58
N LYS A 735 29.42 8.23 16.30
CA LYS A 735 28.87 8.40 17.66
C LYS A 735 27.34 8.32 17.69
N ARG A 736 26.66 8.84 16.67
CA ARG A 736 25.19 8.74 16.57
C ARG A 736 24.73 7.30 16.37
N ILE A 737 25.45 6.51 15.57
CA ILE A 737 25.19 5.07 15.38
C ILE A 737 25.35 4.32 16.72
N GLN A 738 26.45 4.56 17.43
CA GLN A 738 26.69 3.96 18.75
C GLN A 738 25.62 4.35 19.78
N ALA A 739 25.10 5.58 19.71
CA ALA A 739 24.05 6.03 20.61
C ALA A 739 22.76 5.22 20.47
N VAL A 740 22.38 4.84 19.25
CA VAL A 740 21.18 4.00 19.01
C VAL A 740 21.34 2.62 19.66
N GLU A 741 22.49 1.97 19.49
CA GLU A 741 22.78 0.69 20.15
C GLU A 741 22.78 0.83 21.67
N ASN A 742 23.37 1.90 22.22
CA ASN A 742 23.40 2.13 23.66
C ASN A 742 22.01 2.42 24.24
N ILE A 743 21.14 3.09 23.48
CA ILE A 743 19.74 3.30 23.87
C ILE A 743 19.01 1.96 23.91
N ALA A 744 19.14 1.13 22.88
CA ALA A 744 18.52 -0.19 22.84
C ALA A 744 18.97 -1.09 24.01
N LEU A 745 20.28 -1.14 24.29
CA LEU A 745 20.82 -1.90 25.42
C LEU A 745 20.31 -1.37 26.77
N ARG A 746 20.28 -0.04 26.95
CA ARG A 746 19.79 0.58 28.19
C ARG A 746 18.30 0.28 28.40
N THR A 747 17.50 0.29 27.34
CA THR A 747 16.08 -0.08 27.37
C THR A 747 15.89 -1.56 27.71
N ALA A 748 16.73 -2.47 27.20
CA ALA A 748 16.62 -3.90 27.46
C ALA A 748 16.84 -4.27 28.94
N VAL A 749 17.72 -3.55 29.64
CA VAL A 749 18.02 -3.77 31.07
C VAL A 749 17.31 -2.77 31.99
N SER A 750 16.48 -1.88 31.45
CA SER A 750 15.87 -0.77 32.19
C SER A 750 16.88 0.05 33.01
N ALA A 751 18.09 0.26 32.48
CA ALA A 751 19.15 0.91 33.22
C ALA A 751 18.93 2.43 33.34
N PRO A 752 19.11 3.03 34.53
CA PRO A 752 19.01 4.48 34.72
C PRO A 752 19.99 5.28 33.84
N TRP A 753 19.65 6.54 33.57
CA TRP A 753 20.43 7.42 32.69
C TRP A 753 21.86 7.67 33.18
N PHE A 754 22.11 7.59 34.50
CA PHE A 754 23.43 7.80 35.11
C PHE A 754 24.37 6.59 35.00
N VAL A 755 23.87 5.42 34.57
CA VAL A 755 24.72 4.24 34.30
C VAL A 755 25.58 4.54 33.06
N ARG A 756 26.91 4.51 33.25
CA ARG A 756 27.87 4.78 32.18
C ARG A 756 27.81 3.67 31.13
N ASN A 757 27.84 4.04 29.85
CA ASN A 757 27.78 3.07 28.74
C ASN A 757 28.90 2.02 28.81
N ARG A 758 30.09 2.39 29.30
CA ARG A 758 31.22 1.45 29.49
C ARG A 758 30.89 0.33 30.49
N ASP A 759 30.18 0.67 31.56
CA ASP A 759 29.78 -0.32 32.57
C ASP A 759 28.64 -1.19 32.05
N LEU A 760 27.74 -0.62 31.24
CA LEU A 760 26.70 -1.37 30.51
C LEU A 760 27.30 -2.39 29.53
N HIS A 761 28.29 -2.00 28.73
CA HIS A 761 28.96 -2.90 27.80
C HIS A 761 29.74 -4.01 28.51
N ARG A 762 30.47 -3.67 29.59
CA ARG A 762 31.23 -4.65 30.37
C ARG A 762 30.30 -5.69 31.02
N ASN A 763 29.23 -5.25 31.66
CA ASN A 763 28.32 -6.14 32.40
C ASN A 763 27.46 -7.03 31.48
N LEU A 764 27.22 -6.60 30.24
CA LEU A 764 26.49 -7.37 29.23
C LEU A 764 27.40 -8.14 28.27
N GLU A 765 28.72 -8.12 28.51
CA GLU A 765 29.75 -8.66 27.60
C GLU A 765 29.53 -8.23 26.14
N TRP A 766 29.08 -6.99 25.96
CA TRP A 766 28.62 -6.48 24.67
C TRP A 766 29.75 -5.81 23.90
N THR A 767 29.99 -6.25 22.67
CA THR A 767 30.95 -5.59 21.77
C THR A 767 30.28 -4.38 21.10
N PRO A 768 30.77 -3.14 21.35
CA PRO A 768 30.18 -1.94 20.77
C PRO A 768 30.21 -1.95 19.24
N VAL A 769 29.16 -1.44 18.60
CA VAL A 769 29.03 -1.40 17.13
C VAL A 769 30.20 -0.71 16.44
N GLN A 770 30.81 0.31 17.06
CA GLN A 770 32.01 0.94 16.52
C GLN A 770 33.21 -0.01 16.43
N GLU A 771 33.39 -0.88 17.42
CA GLU A 771 34.45 -1.89 17.41
C GLU A 771 34.14 -3.00 16.38
N VAL A 772 32.87 -3.36 16.21
CA VAL A 772 32.43 -4.30 15.15
C VAL A 772 32.73 -3.73 13.75
N ILE A 773 32.48 -2.43 13.54
CA ILE A 773 32.79 -1.74 12.27
C ILE A 773 34.29 -1.73 12.00
N LYS A 774 35.11 -1.38 13.01
CA LYS A 774 36.57 -1.41 12.90
C LYS A 774 37.09 -2.82 12.59
N ALA A 775 36.56 -3.84 13.26
CA ALA A 775 36.94 -5.23 13.02
C ALA A 775 36.56 -5.70 11.60
N LYS A 776 35.38 -5.30 11.10
CA LYS A 776 34.99 -5.57 9.71
C LYS A 776 35.91 -4.88 8.70
N ALA A 777 36.25 -3.62 8.93
CA ALA A 777 37.18 -2.87 8.08
C ALA A 777 38.57 -3.54 8.06
N ALA A 778 39.10 -3.91 9.22
CA ALA A 778 40.39 -4.61 9.32
C ALA A 778 40.39 -5.96 8.57
N LYS A 779 39.33 -6.77 8.69
CA LYS A 779 39.18 -8.04 7.97
C LYS A 779 39.18 -7.85 6.45
N VAL A 780 38.48 -6.82 5.95
CA VAL A 780 38.46 -6.49 4.52
C VAL A 780 39.84 -6.06 4.06
N THR A 781 40.53 -5.21 4.80
CA THR A 781 41.90 -4.78 4.47
C THR A 781 42.87 -5.96 4.44
N THR A 782 42.80 -6.90 5.38
CA THR A 782 43.63 -8.11 5.37
C THR A 782 43.28 -9.02 4.20
N ARG A 783 41.99 -9.17 3.85
CA ARG A 783 41.57 -9.96 2.68
C ARG A 783 42.06 -9.35 1.38
N ILE A 784 41.97 -8.03 1.23
CA ILE A 784 42.50 -7.31 0.07
C ILE A 784 44.01 -7.52 -0.01
N LYS A 785 44.76 -7.29 1.07
CA LYS A 785 46.21 -7.52 1.09
C LYS A 785 46.59 -8.96 0.74
N LYS A 786 45.83 -9.95 1.22
CA LYS A 786 46.03 -11.36 0.90
C LYS A 786 45.75 -11.64 -0.58
N THR A 787 44.65 -11.15 -1.14
CA THR A 787 44.34 -11.31 -2.57
C THR A 787 45.33 -10.59 -3.48
N THR A 788 45.87 -9.45 -3.05
CA THR A 788 46.95 -8.74 -3.77
C THR A 788 48.26 -9.52 -3.70
N ALA A 789 48.62 -10.05 -2.52
CA ALA A 789 49.80 -10.91 -2.36
C ALA A 789 49.67 -12.25 -3.12
N ASP A 790 48.48 -12.85 -3.16
CA ASP A 790 48.19 -14.07 -3.94
C ASP A 790 48.29 -13.77 -5.45
N ARG A 791 47.82 -12.60 -5.92
CA ARG A 791 48.01 -12.16 -7.31
C ARG A 791 49.48 -11.89 -7.65
N GLU A 792 50.23 -11.26 -6.75
CA GLU A 792 51.67 -11.03 -6.93
C GLU A 792 52.44 -12.36 -6.92
N ALA A 793 52.08 -13.31 -6.04
CA ALA A 793 52.67 -14.65 -5.97
C ALA A 793 52.39 -15.47 -7.24
N THR A 794 51.18 -15.38 -7.80
CA THR A 794 50.79 -16.04 -9.05
C THR A 794 51.56 -15.47 -10.25
N LEU A 795 51.79 -14.14 -10.27
CA LEU A 795 52.60 -13.48 -11.29
C LEU A 795 54.09 -13.85 -11.20
N THR A 796 54.62 -14.09 -9.99
CA THR A 796 56.00 -14.58 -9.79
C THR A 796 56.16 -16.09 -10.07
N SER A 797 55.12 -16.92 -9.93
CA SER A 797 55.18 -18.34 -10.28
C SER A 797 55.10 -18.61 -11.78
N GLU A 798 54.45 -17.73 -12.55
CA GLU A 798 54.40 -17.84 -14.02
C GLU A 798 55.71 -17.45 -14.74
N HIS A 799 56.68 -16.85 -14.03
CA HIS A 799 57.99 -16.46 -14.59
C HIS A 799 59.12 -17.47 -14.29
N ALA A 800 58.82 -18.65 -13.75
CA ALA A 800 59.80 -19.69 -13.47
C ALA A 800 59.57 -20.94 -14.34
N LEU A 801 59.95 -20.88 -15.61
CA LEU A 801 60.38 -22.06 -16.38
C LEU A 801 61.67 -21.73 -17.16
N PRO A 802 62.59 -22.70 -17.31
CA PRO A 802 63.96 -22.45 -17.73
C PRO A 802 64.06 -22.21 -19.23
N ALA A 803 65.01 -21.35 -19.59
CA ALA A 803 65.47 -21.17 -20.95
C ALA A 803 65.96 -22.50 -21.53
N ASP A 804 65.53 -22.81 -22.76
CA ASP A 804 66.47 -23.36 -23.72
C ASP A 804 66.31 -22.72 -25.09
N LYS A 805 67.47 -22.46 -25.70
CA LYS A 805 67.75 -21.57 -26.82
C LYS A 805 67.80 -22.32 -28.14
N SER A 806 67.36 -21.65 -29.20
CA SER A 806 67.66 -21.92 -30.62
C SER A 806 66.94 -20.81 -31.41
N LEU A 807 67.49 -19.99 -32.32
CA LEU A 807 68.72 -20.01 -33.12
C LEU A 807 68.93 -18.55 -33.68
N TYR A 808 70.18 -18.04 -33.67
CA TYR A 808 70.94 -17.19 -34.64
C TYR A 808 70.26 -16.05 -35.46
N LEU A 809 70.71 -14.76 -35.39
CA LEU A 809 71.81 -14.05 -36.14
C LEU A 809 71.56 -13.93 -37.66
N HIS A 810 71.67 -12.81 -38.41
CA HIS A 810 72.46 -11.55 -38.45
C HIS A 810 71.63 -10.48 -39.20
N LEU A 811 71.57 -9.17 -38.86
CA LEU A 811 72.51 -8.03 -39.04
C LEU A 811 72.88 -7.62 -40.47
N ASP A 812 72.31 -6.50 -40.94
CA ASP A 812 72.94 -5.36 -41.66
C ASP A 812 71.86 -4.32 -42.07
N SER A 813 72.07 -3.03 -42.33
CA SER A 813 72.74 -1.92 -41.63
C SER A 813 72.38 -0.58 -42.35
N ALA A 814 71.53 0.27 -41.74
CA ALA A 814 71.41 1.76 -41.83
C ALA A 814 71.13 2.50 -43.19
N PRO A 815 70.75 3.80 -43.22
CA PRO A 815 70.04 4.66 -42.23
C PRO A 815 68.87 5.52 -42.82
N GLY A 816 68.00 6.09 -41.96
CA GLY A 816 67.13 7.21 -42.37
C GLY A 816 65.96 7.59 -41.45
N SER A 817 66.17 8.67 -40.67
CA SER A 817 65.20 9.66 -40.14
C SER A 817 64.10 9.28 -39.12
N ASP A 818 64.34 9.75 -37.89
CA ASP A 818 63.43 10.32 -36.86
C ASP A 818 62.17 9.57 -36.40
N GLN A 819 62.32 8.83 -35.30
CA GLN A 819 61.33 8.75 -34.21
C GLN A 819 62.04 8.87 -32.86
N GLY A 820 61.75 9.93 -32.10
CA GLY A 820 62.20 10.09 -30.72
C GLY A 820 61.08 9.75 -29.74
N TYR A 821 61.09 8.55 -29.16
CA TYR A 821 60.29 8.20 -27.99
C TYR A 821 61.10 7.31 -27.03
N TRP A 822 60.98 7.64 -25.74
CA TRP A 822 61.37 6.87 -24.53
C TRP A 822 62.83 6.92 -24.03
N ARG A 823 63.08 7.86 -23.10
CA ARG A 823 63.72 7.59 -21.79
C ARG A 823 62.85 8.30 -20.75
N GLY A 824 62.25 7.63 -19.78
CA GLY A 824 62.93 6.95 -18.68
C GLY A 824 62.97 7.89 -17.47
N ARG A 825 62.23 7.56 -16.40
CA ARG A 825 62.62 7.90 -15.03
C ARG A 825 61.87 7.05 -14.01
N THR A 826 62.65 6.25 -13.29
CA THR A 826 62.32 5.48 -12.11
C THR A 826 62.17 6.36 -10.85
N LEU A 827 61.51 5.77 -9.84
CA LEU A 827 61.56 6.05 -8.41
C LEU A 827 60.88 7.34 -7.90
N LYS A 828 59.85 7.17 -7.06
CA LYS A 828 60.05 7.18 -5.60
C LYS A 828 58.79 6.79 -4.82
N SER A 829 59.01 5.86 -3.89
CA SER A 829 58.22 5.64 -2.68
C SER A 829 57.94 6.97 -1.96
N ALA A 830 56.69 7.19 -1.57
CA ALA A 830 56.33 8.15 -0.54
C ALA A 830 55.12 7.63 0.25
N ARG A 831 55.40 7.18 1.47
CA ARG A 831 54.46 6.99 2.58
C ARG A 831 53.65 8.28 2.80
N VAL A 832 52.33 8.17 2.93
CA VAL A 832 51.48 9.13 3.67
C VAL A 832 50.34 8.32 4.30
N ALA A 833 50.53 7.89 5.55
CA ALA A 833 50.13 8.56 6.79
C ALA A 833 48.63 8.41 7.09
N ILE A 834 48.36 7.47 7.99
CA ILE A 834 47.08 7.21 8.66
C ILE A 834 46.94 8.23 9.82
N PRO A 835 45.78 8.87 9.95
CA PRO A 835 45.25 9.28 11.26
C PRO A 835 44.12 8.36 11.75
#